data_AF-A0A2A2WG81-F1
#
_entry.id   AF-A0A2A2WG81-F1
#
_cell.length_a   1.000
_cell.length_b   1.000
_cell.length_c   1.000
_cell.angle_alpha   90.00
_cell.angle_beta   90.00
_cell.angle_gamma   90.00
#
_symmetry.space_group_name_H-M   'P 1'
#
loop_
_entity.id
_entity.type
_entity.pdbx_description
1 polymer ?
#
loop_
_entity_poly.entity_id
_entity_poly.type
_entity_poly.pdbx_seq_one_letter_code
_entity_poly.pdbx_strand_id
1 'polypeptide(L)'
;MFDPLHKWLGIPPSEQPPNDYRLLGLANFEDDPEVIDMAADRDLTFLHGLTNGEHGEAAEELSNRISAARLRLLNAEKKADYDAQLRDLLDEGEIDIDSVIDSLGTAKTTPAETSGPVPLPQNASTILGIAANTAAASPAPTTPPTTAAVAQTPRPEAPPTPRVHSRPSGKTSRRKRLSLFWAIGVLPALIVLGYLLFSIWNGELHLDPDKLERLGIPAEQAAKFAADSSVPAEAEVLSEDADATAPSGTPKKIATSPPPNQTESNQAMAAVSAGPASRPSNPSPNRAPPTAASTNPASPPGTFFPTTTPPVSPSLAEYVTPAGKQPIPSADSITAKMQTVRDLFQPEYLQAKQREQRIAVADQMRETADETKNDPEGRFALYRVAREIYIGESDFDSAFEMVDLLDQSFEAIDVMGLKRDVIESVAGRGVPTTEFSDAAINVAEDCLHAGRLDDGIAICKTLLAAVKRLPTPQLGRLNDVQQQLADAQALFSVYQRGLTSLESNPDDADAQSAVGKYLCLVENRWADGLPRLAAGSDPLYREAASNELTLSNAEMTELQVADGWFKIIDSSESSFEKRSLANHAKSFYQSARLKTAGLEVRKIDQRLIVLNALGTPGPLSAARIRAEQREAAAKAKLDAKNRALAAQPKVIQTRTYDSTASTDFARIRGNTLVVGMGNTSSGTGEAAAGIEFENVGTISVQGAPSHATMVSSSATSKIGFVIDYHTGSSYTKRVFLNFGTNTPNYFYPNPPWGTGKTPDDRDFLPVSPRYTLDLEQWAPGNWDGRCWFSVYMQNSGMNRMLTATVAWQPRSNPLDSE
;
A
#
# COMPACT_ATOMS: atom_id res chain seq x y z
N MET A 1 3.69 -12.69 21.04
CA MET A 1 2.66 -12.03 21.88
C MET A 1 1.38 -11.95 21.07
N PHE A 2 0.22 -12.18 21.67
CA PHE A 2 -1.06 -11.98 21.00
C PHE A 2 -1.44 -10.49 21.08
N ASP A 3 -1.86 -9.91 19.96
CA ASP A 3 -2.34 -8.52 19.89
C ASP A 3 -3.85 -8.55 19.60
N PRO A 4 -4.72 -8.33 20.60
CA PRO A 4 -6.17 -8.39 20.42
C PRO A 4 -6.69 -7.24 19.54
N LEU A 5 -6.07 -6.06 19.56
CA LEU A 5 -6.51 -4.91 18.77
C LEU A 5 -6.30 -5.16 17.27
N HIS A 6 -5.15 -5.72 16.90
CA HIS A 6 -4.85 -6.08 15.52
C HIS A 6 -5.57 -7.37 15.09
N LYS A 7 -5.69 -8.39 15.97
CA LYS A 7 -6.27 -9.69 15.60
C LYS A 7 -7.80 -9.77 15.65
N TRP A 8 -8.47 -8.92 16.42
CA TRP A 8 -9.93 -8.93 16.53
C TRP A 8 -10.60 -7.68 15.96
N LEU A 9 -10.03 -6.48 16.15
CA LEU A 9 -10.60 -5.22 15.66
C LEU A 9 -9.92 -4.68 14.38
N GLY A 10 -8.88 -5.36 13.89
CA GLY A 10 -8.16 -4.95 12.68
C GLY A 10 -7.43 -3.61 12.82
N ILE A 11 -7.03 -3.23 14.04
CA ILE A 11 -6.31 -1.98 14.33
C ILE A 11 -4.80 -2.29 14.35
N PRO A 12 -4.04 -1.94 13.29
CA PRO A 12 -2.62 -2.30 13.19
C PRO A 12 -1.79 -1.55 14.25
N PRO A 13 -0.61 -2.06 14.65
CA PRO A 13 0.23 -1.42 15.67
C PRO A 13 0.61 0.05 15.38
N SER A 14 0.64 0.46 14.12
CA SER A 14 0.84 1.85 13.68
C SER A 14 -0.33 2.80 13.99
N GLU A 15 -1.47 2.27 14.38
CA GLU A 15 -2.69 2.98 14.77
C GLU A 15 -3.07 2.72 16.25
N GLN A 16 -2.15 2.14 17.04
CA GLN A 16 -2.32 1.90 18.46
C GLN A 16 -1.53 2.93 19.31
N PRO A 17 -2.09 3.43 20.42
CA PRO A 17 -3.44 3.16 20.94
C PRO A 17 -4.53 3.86 20.10
N PRO A 18 -5.65 3.17 19.78
CA PRO A 18 -6.75 3.78 19.06
C PRO A 18 -7.51 4.79 19.95
N ASN A 19 -8.02 5.85 19.33
CA ASN A 19 -9.04 6.70 19.94
C ASN A 19 -10.40 5.96 19.99
N ASP A 20 -11.37 6.46 20.77
CA ASP A 20 -12.68 5.80 20.96
C ASP A 20 -13.41 5.51 19.63
N TYR A 21 -13.38 6.44 18.66
CA TYR A 21 -14.00 6.25 17.35
C TYR A 21 -13.34 5.09 16.59
N ARG A 22 -12.01 5.07 16.52
CA ARG A 22 -11.23 4.02 15.86
C ARG A 22 -11.39 2.67 16.55
N LEU A 23 -11.57 2.66 17.87
CA LEU A 23 -11.85 1.47 18.69
C LEU A 23 -13.20 0.82 18.34
N LEU A 24 -14.21 1.61 17.94
CA LEU A 24 -15.51 1.13 17.43
C LEU A 24 -15.51 0.90 15.90
N GLY A 25 -14.40 1.17 15.22
CA GLY A 25 -14.32 1.14 13.75
C GLY A 25 -15.08 2.27 13.03
N LEU A 26 -15.35 3.37 13.73
CA LEU A 26 -16.07 4.54 13.23
C LEU A 26 -15.14 5.61 12.65
N ALA A 27 -15.74 6.60 11.96
CA ALA A 27 -15.05 7.84 11.61
C ALA A 27 -14.85 8.72 12.86
N ASN A 28 -13.75 9.49 12.90
CA ASN A 28 -13.57 10.53 13.92
C ASN A 28 -14.74 11.52 13.85
N PHE A 29 -15.29 11.89 15.01
CA PHE A 29 -16.43 12.80 15.14
C PHE A 29 -17.72 12.30 14.47
N GLU A 30 -17.94 10.98 14.42
CA GLU A 30 -19.28 10.44 14.15
C GLU A 30 -20.29 11.08 15.11
N ASP A 31 -21.43 11.51 14.58
CA ASP A 31 -22.45 12.32 15.26
C ASP A 31 -23.78 11.56 15.39
N ASP A 32 -24.00 10.48 14.63
CA ASP A 32 -25.20 9.65 14.73
C ASP A 32 -25.12 8.67 15.93
N PRO A 33 -25.99 8.80 16.96
CA PRO A 33 -25.94 7.93 18.13
C PRO A 33 -26.39 6.50 17.84
N GLU A 34 -27.26 6.26 16.84
CA GLU A 34 -27.65 4.88 16.48
C GLU A 34 -26.47 4.15 15.82
N VAL A 35 -25.69 4.85 15.00
CA VAL A 35 -24.45 4.32 14.40
C VAL A 35 -23.40 4.01 15.47
N ILE A 36 -23.22 4.89 16.46
CA ILE A 36 -22.29 4.67 17.58
C ILE A 36 -22.72 3.46 18.43
N ASP A 37 -24.01 3.35 18.74
CA ASP A 37 -24.56 2.27 19.58
C ASP A 37 -24.47 0.91 18.87
N MET A 38 -24.85 0.85 17.59
CA MET A 38 -24.76 -0.36 16.76
C MET A 38 -23.32 -0.84 16.56
N ALA A 39 -22.36 0.07 16.41
CA ALA A 39 -20.95 -0.29 16.28
C ALA A 39 -20.40 -0.90 17.58
N ALA A 40 -20.75 -0.33 18.73
CA ALA A 40 -20.41 -0.90 20.03
C ALA A 40 -21.07 -2.26 20.27
N ASP A 41 -22.37 -2.43 19.97
CA ASP A 41 -23.04 -3.72 20.15
C ASP A 41 -22.50 -4.82 19.21
N ARG A 42 -22.09 -4.48 17.98
CA ARG A 42 -21.39 -5.42 17.08
C ARG A 42 -20.13 -5.98 17.74
N ASP A 43 -19.27 -5.10 18.23
CA ASP A 43 -17.94 -5.49 18.73
C ASP A 43 -18.03 -6.13 20.12
N LEU A 44 -18.95 -5.68 20.99
CA LEU A 44 -19.27 -6.34 22.25
C LEU A 44 -19.81 -7.76 22.02
N THR A 45 -20.74 -7.94 21.07
CA THR A 45 -21.29 -9.27 20.73
C THR A 45 -20.19 -10.22 20.25
N PHE A 46 -19.28 -9.73 19.41
CA PHE A 46 -18.13 -10.52 18.93
C PHE A 46 -17.20 -10.92 20.08
N LEU A 47 -16.82 -9.99 20.95
CA LEU A 47 -15.93 -10.25 22.08
C LEU A 47 -16.57 -11.16 23.14
N HIS A 48 -17.88 -11.05 23.39
CA HIS A 48 -18.61 -11.99 24.25
C HIS A 48 -18.67 -13.43 23.69
N GLY A 49 -18.47 -13.62 22.39
CA GLY A 49 -18.22 -14.95 21.80
C GLY A 49 -16.84 -15.52 22.12
N LEU A 50 -15.88 -14.67 22.51
CA LEU A 50 -14.46 -14.99 22.68
C LEU A 50 -14.02 -15.08 24.16
N THR A 51 -14.81 -14.59 25.12
CA THR A 51 -14.49 -14.63 26.56
C THR A 51 -14.31 -16.04 27.14
N ASN A 52 -14.86 -17.07 26.49
CA ASN A 52 -14.69 -18.47 26.87
C ASN A 52 -13.52 -19.19 26.16
N GLY A 53 -12.71 -18.46 25.38
CA GLY A 53 -11.58 -19.00 24.60
C GLY A 53 -10.21 -18.84 25.27
N GLU A 54 -9.15 -19.26 24.57
CA GLU A 54 -7.74 -19.22 25.03
C GLU A 54 -7.25 -17.81 25.44
N HIS A 55 -7.93 -16.75 24.98
CA HIS A 55 -7.58 -15.36 25.26
C HIS A 55 -8.74 -14.60 25.94
N GLY A 56 -9.58 -15.31 26.70
CA GLY A 56 -10.81 -14.76 27.29
C GLY A 56 -10.62 -13.49 28.12
N GLU A 57 -9.53 -13.40 28.90
CA GLU A 57 -9.15 -12.22 29.68
C GLU A 57 -8.93 -10.97 28.81
N ALA A 58 -8.29 -11.13 27.64
CA ALA A 58 -8.08 -10.04 26.69
C ALA A 58 -9.40 -9.63 25.98
N ALA A 59 -10.33 -10.57 25.79
CA ALA A 59 -11.66 -10.26 25.27
C ALA A 59 -12.51 -9.50 26.29
N GLU A 60 -12.38 -9.82 27.59
CA GLU A 60 -13.01 -9.09 28.68
C GLU A 60 -12.42 -7.68 28.86
N GLU A 61 -11.09 -7.50 28.84
CA GLU A 61 -10.46 -6.17 28.88
C GLU A 61 -10.95 -5.28 27.72
N LEU A 62 -10.99 -5.85 26.51
CA LEU A 62 -11.39 -5.11 25.32
C LEU A 62 -12.90 -4.79 25.30
N SER A 63 -13.74 -5.70 25.80
CA SER A 63 -15.19 -5.45 26.00
C SER A 63 -15.43 -4.32 27.01
N ASN A 64 -14.68 -4.29 28.12
CA ASN A 64 -14.73 -3.18 29.09
C ASN A 64 -14.31 -1.84 28.45
N ARG A 65 -13.30 -1.84 27.57
CA ARG A 65 -12.84 -0.63 26.85
C ARG A 65 -13.86 -0.13 25.83
N ILE A 66 -14.49 -1.02 25.06
CA ILE A 66 -15.57 -0.67 24.12
C ILE A 66 -16.79 -0.15 24.87
N SER A 67 -17.14 -0.76 26.01
CA SER A 67 -18.21 -0.26 26.89
C SER A 67 -17.92 1.15 27.41
N ALA A 68 -16.67 1.45 27.76
CA ALA A 68 -16.26 2.79 28.18
C ALA A 68 -16.31 3.83 27.04
N ALA A 69 -15.97 3.45 25.81
CA ALA A 69 -16.10 4.29 24.62
C ALA A 69 -17.57 4.58 24.30
N ARG A 70 -18.44 3.54 24.27
CA ARG A 70 -19.91 3.67 24.11
C ARG A 70 -20.50 4.67 25.11
N LEU A 71 -20.15 4.54 26.39
CA LEU A 71 -20.61 5.43 27.47
C LEU A 71 -20.04 6.86 27.41
N ARG A 72 -18.97 7.11 26.65
CA ARG A 72 -18.43 8.45 26.41
C ARG A 72 -19.10 9.10 25.19
N LEU A 73 -19.16 8.40 24.08
CA LEU A 73 -19.62 8.93 22.80
C LEU A 73 -21.15 9.10 22.70
N LEU A 74 -21.94 8.27 23.38
CA LEU A 74 -23.40 8.42 23.44
C LEU A 74 -23.89 9.50 24.42
N ASN A 75 -23.00 10.05 25.25
CA ASN A 75 -23.33 11.13 26.16
C ASN A 75 -22.90 12.47 25.53
N ALA A 76 -23.86 13.29 25.08
CA ALA A 76 -23.58 14.49 24.29
C ALA A 76 -22.60 15.48 24.94
N GLU A 77 -22.61 15.62 26.27
CA GLU A 77 -21.69 16.48 27.02
C GLU A 77 -20.26 15.92 26.99
N LYS A 78 -20.09 14.64 27.36
CA LYS A 78 -18.79 13.95 27.32
C LYS A 78 -18.25 13.78 25.90
N LYS A 79 -19.11 13.61 24.90
CA LYS A 79 -18.77 13.61 23.47
C LYS A 79 -18.24 14.98 23.08
N ALA A 80 -18.90 16.08 23.46
CA ALA A 80 -18.43 17.42 23.14
C ALA A 80 -17.05 17.73 23.76
N ASP A 81 -16.84 17.40 25.05
CA ASP A 81 -15.55 17.57 25.73
C ASP A 81 -14.44 16.71 25.09
N TYR A 82 -14.77 15.47 24.73
CA TYR A 82 -13.84 14.54 24.08
C TYR A 82 -13.52 14.94 22.64
N ASP A 83 -14.53 15.39 21.89
CA ASP A 83 -14.38 15.88 20.52
C ASP A 83 -13.64 17.22 20.47
N ALA A 84 -13.68 18.03 21.53
CA ALA A 84 -12.81 19.20 21.66
C ALA A 84 -11.34 18.76 21.81
N GLN A 85 -11.04 17.94 22.84
CA GLN A 85 -9.70 17.38 23.06
C GLN A 85 -9.14 16.66 21.83
N LEU A 86 -9.98 15.92 21.09
CA LEU A 86 -9.59 15.20 19.89
C LEU A 86 -9.45 16.12 18.65
N ARG A 87 -10.10 17.30 18.61
CA ARG A 87 -9.80 18.32 17.59
C ARG A 87 -8.49 19.02 17.90
N ASP A 88 -8.28 19.43 19.15
CA ASP A 88 -7.03 20.05 19.59
C ASP A 88 -5.83 19.13 19.26
N LEU A 89 -5.89 17.84 19.64
CA LEU A 89 -4.88 16.82 19.30
C LEU A 89 -4.70 16.50 17.80
N LEU A 90 -5.58 17.01 16.92
CA LEU A 90 -5.47 16.86 15.46
C LEU A 90 -5.05 18.16 14.75
N ASP A 91 -5.38 19.32 15.33
CA ASP A 91 -4.98 20.65 14.86
C ASP A 91 -3.61 21.08 15.42
N GLU A 92 -3.13 20.52 16.54
CA GLU A 92 -1.76 20.63 17.07
C GLU A 92 -0.67 20.14 16.07
N GLY A 93 -1.06 19.67 14.89
CA GLY A 93 -0.17 19.49 13.74
C GLY A 93 0.34 20.79 13.09
N GLU A 94 -0.19 21.97 13.44
CA GLU A 94 0.35 23.29 13.10
C GLU A 94 0.37 24.21 14.34
N ILE A 95 1.50 24.29 15.07
CA ILE A 95 1.68 25.19 16.23
C ILE A 95 2.74 26.27 15.95
N ASP A 96 2.43 27.51 16.34
CA ASP A 96 3.35 28.65 16.37
C ASP A 96 4.06 28.76 17.75
N ILE A 97 5.39 28.67 17.74
CA ILE A 97 6.23 28.38 18.90
C ILE A 97 6.27 29.56 19.89
N ASP A 98 6.17 30.80 19.41
CA ASP A 98 6.32 32.00 20.24
C ASP A 98 5.22 32.12 21.33
N SER A 99 4.03 31.56 21.07
CA SER A 99 2.88 31.60 22.01
C SER A 99 3.09 30.78 23.29
N VAL A 100 3.88 29.70 23.22
CA VAL A 100 4.20 28.83 24.36
C VAL A 100 5.24 29.49 25.27
N ILE A 101 6.17 30.25 24.68
CA ILE A 101 7.26 30.92 25.41
C ILE A 101 6.72 32.06 26.27
N ASP A 102 5.84 32.91 25.73
CA ASP A 102 5.24 34.04 26.48
C ASP A 102 4.38 33.54 27.66
N SER A 103 3.71 32.40 27.48
CA SER A 103 2.89 31.73 28.51
C SER A 103 3.69 31.22 29.73
N LEU A 104 5.01 31.08 29.62
CA LEU A 104 5.92 30.69 30.71
C LEU A 104 6.70 31.88 31.29
N GLY A 105 6.46 33.11 30.80
CA GLY A 105 7.37 34.24 30.94
C GLY A 105 7.33 35.09 32.23
N THR A 106 6.39 34.88 33.16
CA THR A 106 6.23 35.79 34.32
C THR A 106 6.07 35.11 35.70
N ALA A 107 7.21 34.79 36.32
CA ALA A 107 7.31 34.59 37.78
C ALA A 107 8.53 35.37 38.32
N LYS A 108 8.31 36.41 39.12
CA LYS A 108 9.37 37.37 39.50
C LYS A 108 9.54 37.53 41.02
N THR A 109 10.66 37.01 41.53
CA THR A 109 11.38 37.38 42.78
C THR A 109 10.62 37.32 44.14
N THR A 110 11.02 36.36 44.97
CA THR A 110 11.08 36.43 46.46
C THR A 110 12.06 37.54 46.93
N PRO A 111 12.05 38.02 48.20
CA PRO A 111 12.14 37.25 49.48
C PRO A 111 11.13 37.74 50.57
N ALA A 112 11.13 37.35 51.87
CA ALA A 112 12.08 36.59 52.71
C ALA A 112 11.42 35.83 53.90
N GLU A 113 11.97 34.65 54.23
CA GLU A 113 12.37 34.11 55.56
C GLU A 113 11.50 34.19 56.86
N THR A 114 11.60 33.11 57.68
CA THR A 114 11.22 32.97 59.13
C THR A 114 9.71 32.80 59.44
N SER A 115 9.19 31.86 60.25
CA SER A 115 9.73 30.75 61.10
C SER A 115 8.71 29.60 61.25
N GLY A 116 9.14 28.40 61.70
CA GLY A 116 8.27 27.22 62.00
C GLY A 116 7.57 27.25 63.39
N PRO A 117 7.15 26.11 64.00
CA PRO A 117 7.41 24.70 63.63
C PRO A 117 6.14 23.80 63.50
N VAL A 118 6.37 22.50 63.23
CA VAL A 118 5.34 21.44 63.07
C VAL A 118 4.84 20.89 64.42
N PRO A 119 3.55 20.52 64.53
CA PRO A 119 3.20 19.27 65.20
C PRO A 119 2.11 18.43 64.50
N LEU A 120 2.24 17.11 64.60
CA LEU A 120 1.15 16.14 64.43
C LEU A 120 0.17 16.21 65.63
N PRO A 121 -1.06 15.71 65.46
CA PRO A 121 -1.73 15.03 66.57
C PRO A 121 -2.30 13.65 66.18
N GLN A 122 -1.75 12.61 66.80
CA GLN A 122 -2.61 11.51 67.27
C GLN A 122 -3.44 12.04 68.46
N ASN A 123 -4.64 11.50 68.70
CA ASN A 123 -5.02 10.91 70.00
C ASN A 123 -6.52 10.60 70.14
N ALA A 124 -6.79 9.36 70.54
CA ALA A 124 -7.76 9.04 71.59
C ALA A 124 -7.10 7.95 72.45
N SER A 125 -7.07 8.06 73.77
CA SER A 125 -8.25 7.79 74.60
C SER A 125 -8.10 8.36 76.02
N THR A 126 -9.21 8.36 76.78
CA THR A 126 -9.25 8.24 78.26
C THR A 126 -8.88 9.48 79.12
N ILE A 127 -9.66 9.93 80.12
CA ILE A 127 -11.09 9.68 80.49
C ILE A 127 -11.57 10.70 81.57
N LEU A 128 -12.90 10.85 81.74
CA LEU A 128 -13.64 11.54 82.85
C LEU A 128 -13.41 13.07 83.07
N GLY A 129 -14.45 13.88 83.37
CA GLY A 129 -15.90 13.60 83.39
C GLY A 129 -16.74 14.69 84.10
N ILE A 130 -18.08 14.50 84.13
CA ILE A 130 -19.12 15.21 84.93
C ILE A 130 -19.47 16.65 84.44
N ALA A 131 -20.73 17.11 84.29
CA ALA A 131 -22.05 16.47 84.07
C ALA A 131 -23.14 17.52 83.69
N ALA A 132 -24.21 17.08 82.99
CA ALA A 132 -25.53 17.76 82.80
C ALA A 132 -25.56 19.09 81.97
N ASN A 133 -26.64 19.51 81.29
CA ASN A 133 -28.00 18.95 81.16
C ASN A 133 -28.72 19.33 79.82
N THR A 134 -29.27 18.34 79.12
CA THR A 134 -30.63 18.32 78.48
C THR A 134 -31.11 19.30 77.36
N ALA A 135 -31.58 18.68 76.26
CA ALA A 135 -32.70 19.04 75.32
C ALA A 135 -32.53 19.88 74.02
N ALA A 136 -32.50 19.15 72.89
CA ALA A 136 -33.55 19.07 71.84
C ALA A 136 -33.67 20.04 70.62
N ALA A 137 -33.73 19.39 69.43
CA ALA A 137 -34.53 19.68 68.22
C ALA A 137 -34.12 20.76 67.16
N SER A 138 -34.20 20.33 65.89
CA SER A 138 -34.19 21.10 64.62
C SER A 138 -35.64 21.47 64.17
N PRO A 139 -35.93 22.24 63.07
CA PRO A 139 -35.10 22.59 61.89
C PRO A 139 -35.20 24.06 61.38
N ALA A 140 -34.78 24.32 60.11
CA ALA A 140 -34.71 25.62 59.39
C ALA A 140 -36.09 26.14 58.89
N PRO A 141 -36.23 27.42 58.42
CA PRO A 141 -35.65 27.99 57.17
C PRO A 141 -35.07 29.45 57.37
N THR A 142 -34.68 30.30 56.39
CA THR A 142 -35.50 31.04 55.38
C THR A 142 -34.61 31.90 54.41
N THR A 143 -35.22 32.57 53.41
CA THR A 143 -34.62 33.26 52.23
C THR A 143 -34.17 34.74 52.42
N PRO A 144 -33.34 35.29 51.52
CA PRO A 144 -33.06 36.74 51.39
C PRO A 144 -34.07 37.51 50.49
N PRO A 145 -34.19 38.85 50.59
CA PRO A 145 -35.08 39.69 49.76
C PRO A 145 -34.40 40.48 48.62
N THR A 146 -35.22 41.15 47.79
CA THR A 146 -34.90 41.67 46.43
C THR A 146 -35.19 43.19 46.28
N THR A 147 -35.00 43.76 45.07
CA THR A 147 -35.64 44.97 44.45
C THR A 147 -34.77 46.24 44.47
N ALA A 148 -34.72 47.14 43.47
CA ALA A 148 -35.54 47.44 42.27
C ALA A 148 -34.67 47.44 40.97
N ALA A 149 -35.13 47.14 39.72
CA ALA A 149 -36.32 47.57 38.94
C ALA A 149 -36.23 49.04 38.44
N VAL A 150 -36.68 49.48 37.25
CA VAL A 150 -37.73 49.09 36.26
C VAL A 150 -37.30 49.61 34.85
N ALA A 151 -37.66 49.15 33.63
CA ALA A 151 -38.13 47.88 33.01
C ALA A 151 -38.35 48.15 31.46
N GLN A 152 -39.22 47.37 30.78
CA GLN A 152 -39.88 47.55 29.45
C GLN A 152 -39.45 46.66 28.27
N THR A 153 -40.46 46.21 27.51
CA THR A 153 -40.45 45.30 26.32
C THR A 153 -41.43 45.85 25.27
N PRO A 154 -41.29 45.57 23.95
CA PRO A 154 -42.09 44.47 23.36
C PRO A 154 -41.40 43.71 22.19
N ARG A 155 -42.21 43.07 21.33
CA ARG A 155 -41.92 41.94 20.41
C ARG A 155 -41.89 42.39 18.91
N PRO A 156 -41.89 41.50 17.89
CA PRO A 156 -40.76 41.22 16.99
C PRO A 156 -40.93 41.69 15.52
N GLU A 157 -39.85 41.70 14.73
CA GLU A 157 -39.97 41.60 13.25
C GLU A 157 -38.71 41.03 12.57
N ALA A 158 -38.75 40.85 11.24
CA ALA A 158 -37.79 40.08 10.43
C ALA A 158 -37.12 40.94 9.31
N PRO A 159 -36.43 40.41 8.28
CA PRO A 159 -35.08 40.87 7.94
C PRO A 159 -34.96 41.88 6.78
N PRO A 160 -33.82 42.61 6.69
CA PRO A 160 -33.30 43.19 5.46
C PRO A 160 -32.15 42.36 4.85
N THR A 161 -32.09 42.30 3.52
CA THR A 161 -31.06 41.63 2.70
C THR A 161 -29.85 42.54 2.40
N PRO A 162 -28.69 42.01 1.95
CA PRO A 162 -27.40 42.70 2.06
C PRO A 162 -27.10 43.70 0.94
N ARG A 163 -26.16 44.63 1.21
CA ARG A 163 -25.49 45.42 0.16
C ARG A 163 -24.09 44.90 -0.13
N VAL A 164 -23.82 44.76 -1.44
CA VAL A 164 -22.57 44.24 -2.00
C VAL A 164 -21.53 45.37 -2.15
N HIS A 165 -20.29 45.09 -1.77
CA HIS A 165 -19.11 45.65 -2.46
C HIS A 165 -18.13 44.51 -2.81
N SER A 166 -17.34 44.72 -3.86
CA SER A 166 -16.80 43.66 -4.71
C SER A 166 -15.41 43.15 -4.30
N ARG A 167 -15.22 41.82 -4.37
CA ARG A 167 -13.88 41.19 -4.37
C ARG A 167 -13.18 41.43 -5.72
N PRO A 168 -11.88 41.80 -5.75
CA PRO A 168 -11.05 41.64 -6.95
C PRO A 168 -10.74 40.14 -7.17
N SER A 169 -10.84 39.67 -8.42
CA SER A 169 -10.63 38.25 -8.76
C SER A 169 -9.18 37.96 -9.18
N GLY A 170 -8.35 37.52 -8.22
CA GLY A 170 -7.03 36.99 -8.49
C GLY A 170 -7.09 35.57 -9.07
N LYS A 171 -6.67 35.38 -10.32
CA LYS A 171 -6.76 34.09 -11.03
C LYS A 171 -5.64 33.13 -10.59
N THR A 172 -5.96 32.09 -9.82
CA THR A 172 -5.04 31.00 -9.52
C THR A 172 -5.03 29.94 -10.63
N SER A 173 -3.85 29.54 -11.10
CA SER A 173 -3.68 28.70 -12.29
C SER A 173 -3.80 27.19 -12.00
N ARG A 174 -5.02 26.66 -12.00
CA ARG A 174 -5.28 25.20 -11.98
C ARG A 174 -4.77 24.52 -13.26
N ARG A 175 -3.49 24.09 -13.29
CA ARG A 175 -2.98 23.13 -14.29
C ARG A 175 -3.59 21.75 -14.02
N LYS A 176 -4.68 21.42 -14.70
CA LYS A 176 -5.21 20.05 -14.76
C LYS A 176 -4.23 19.15 -15.53
N ARG A 177 -4.01 17.92 -15.08
CA ARG A 177 -3.44 16.85 -15.91
C ARG A 177 -4.45 16.52 -17.03
N LEU A 178 -3.96 16.42 -18.27
CA LEU A 178 -4.75 16.02 -19.45
C LEU A 178 -3.85 15.32 -20.47
N SER A 179 -3.98 13.99 -20.61
CA SER A 179 -3.80 13.26 -21.89
C SER A 179 -3.96 11.75 -21.65
N LEU A 180 -5.09 11.18 -22.07
CA LEU A 180 -5.17 9.86 -22.72
C LEU A 180 -6.55 9.60 -23.37
N PHE A 181 -7.60 10.31 -22.95
CA PHE A 181 -8.95 10.18 -23.52
C PHE A 181 -9.22 11.02 -24.79
N TRP A 182 -8.31 11.90 -25.21
CA TRP A 182 -8.54 12.78 -26.38
C TRP A 182 -8.32 12.10 -27.73
N ALA A 183 -7.49 11.05 -27.80
CA ALA A 183 -7.10 10.41 -29.06
C ALA A 183 -8.24 9.63 -29.75
N ILE A 184 -9.15 9.02 -28.97
CA ILE A 184 -10.16 8.08 -29.49
C ILE A 184 -11.46 8.80 -29.90
N GLY A 185 -11.85 9.87 -29.20
CA GLY A 185 -13.09 10.59 -29.47
C GLY A 185 -12.94 11.81 -30.39
N VAL A 186 -11.90 12.62 -30.21
CA VAL A 186 -11.84 13.95 -30.83
C VAL A 186 -11.12 13.95 -32.18
N LEU A 187 -10.14 13.07 -32.40
CA LEU A 187 -9.48 12.97 -33.70
C LEU A 187 -10.46 12.56 -34.83
N PRO A 188 -11.33 11.55 -34.66
CA PRO A 188 -12.34 11.22 -35.67
C PRO A 188 -13.35 12.35 -35.87
N ALA A 189 -13.78 13.00 -34.78
CA ALA A 189 -14.72 14.13 -34.85
C ALA A 189 -14.13 15.34 -35.60
N LEU A 190 -12.83 15.63 -35.43
CA LEU A 190 -12.14 16.70 -36.17
C LEU A 190 -11.88 16.32 -37.64
N ILE A 191 -11.67 15.04 -37.95
CA ILE A 191 -11.59 14.56 -39.35
C ILE A 191 -12.96 14.71 -40.04
N VAL A 192 -14.06 14.32 -39.38
CA VAL A 192 -15.43 14.50 -39.90
C VAL A 192 -15.79 15.99 -40.02
N LEU A 193 -15.42 16.82 -39.05
CA LEU A 193 -15.66 18.27 -39.10
C LEU A 193 -14.81 18.94 -40.19
N GLY A 194 -13.55 18.52 -40.38
CA GLY A 194 -12.70 18.98 -41.47
C GLY A 194 -13.24 18.58 -42.84
N TYR A 195 -13.75 17.36 -42.98
CA TYR A 195 -14.42 16.89 -44.19
C TYR A 195 -15.71 17.69 -44.48
N LEU A 196 -16.55 17.94 -43.47
CA LEU A 196 -17.75 18.78 -43.61
C LEU A 196 -17.40 20.21 -44.02
N LEU A 197 -16.38 20.83 -43.40
CA LEU A 197 -15.92 22.17 -43.77
C LEU A 197 -15.34 22.20 -45.19
N PHE A 198 -14.65 21.13 -45.63
CA PHE A 198 -14.14 21.00 -46.99
C PHE A 198 -15.27 20.83 -48.03
N SER A 199 -16.27 19.98 -47.79
CA SER A 199 -17.44 19.84 -48.67
C SER A 199 -18.35 21.08 -48.67
N ILE A 200 -18.37 21.88 -47.60
CA ILE A 200 -19.01 23.20 -47.59
C ILE A 200 -18.21 24.20 -48.45
N TRP A 201 -16.88 24.25 -48.32
CA TRP A 201 -16.02 25.15 -49.11
C TRP A 201 -16.05 24.81 -50.61
N ASN A 202 -16.13 23.52 -50.95
CA ASN A 202 -16.24 23.05 -52.34
C ASN A 202 -17.68 23.04 -52.89
N GLY A 203 -18.69 23.43 -52.10
CA GLY A 203 -20.09 23.56 -52.55
C GLY A 203 -20.88 22.25 -52.74
N GLU A 204 -20.36 21.09 -52.34
CA GLU A 204 -21.03 19.79 -52.53
C GLU A 204 -22.22 19.55 -51.57
N LEU A 205 -22.34 20.32 -50.48
CA LEU A 205 -23.28 20.04 -49.40
C LEU A 205 -24.65 20.72 -49.58
N HIS A 206 -25.48 20.18 -50.47
CA HIS A 206 -26.90 20.59 -50.58
C HIS A 206 -27.70 20.25 -49.31
N LEU A 207 -27.93 21.27 -48.47
CA LEU A 207 -28.77 21.15 -47.27
C LEU A 207 -30.24 21.43 -47.59
N ASP A 208 -31.08 20.45 -47.23
CA ASP A 208 -32.53 20.44 -47.47
C ASP A 208 -33.27 21.44 -46.54
N PRO A 209 -33.89 22.51 -47.07
CA PRO A 209 -34.39 23.64 -46.27
C PRO A 209 -35.46 23.23 -45.24
N ASP A 210 -36.34 22.30 -45.59
CA ASP A 210 -37.40 21.76 -44.72
C ASP A 210 -36.86 21.07 -43.45
N LYS A 211 -35.58 20.67 -43.45
CA LYS A 211 -34.90 20.13 -42.27
C LYS A 211 -34.26 21.19 -41.38
N LEU A 212 -33.89 22.35 -41.93
CA LEU A 212 -33.29 23.47 -41.17
C LEU A 212 -34.34 24.22 -40.35
N GLU A 213 -35.54 24.42 -40.90
CA GLU A 213 -36.64 25.08 -40.17
C GLU A 213 -37.09 24.26 -38.94
N ARG A 214 -37.08 22.92 -39.05
CA ARG A 214 -37.32 21.99 -37.93
C ARG A 214 -36.28 22.05 -36.81
N LEU A 215 -35.12 22.67 -37.04
CA LEU A 215 -34.08 22.91 -36.02
C LEU A 215 -34.16 24.31 -35.41
N GLY A 216 -35.19 25.10 -35.74
CA GLY A 216 -35.47 26.40 -35.13
C GLY A 216 -34.62 27.56 -35.65
N ILE A 217 -33.95 27.40 -36.79
CA ILE A 217 -33.17 28.46 -37.43
C ILE A 217 -34.09 29.26 -38.38
N PRO A 218 -34.25 30.58 -38.22
CA PRO A 218 -35.12 31.38 -39.10
C PRO A 218 -34.60 31.45 -40.55
N ALA A 219 -35.50 31.36 -41.53
CA ALA A 219 -35.17 31.37 -42.95
C ALA A 219 -34.35 32.59 -43.41
N GLU A 220 -34.55 33.77 -42.80
CA GLU A 220 -33.75 34.98 -43.06
C GLU A 220 -32.25 34.82 -42.75
N GLN A 221 -31.87 33.90 -41.84
CA GLN A 221 -30.47 33.62 -41.55
C GLN A 221 -29.87 32.63 -42.56
N ALA A 222 -30.64 31.65 -43.02
CA ALA A 222 -30.22 30.72 -44.07
C ALA A 222 -29.96 31.45 -45.41
N ALA A 223 -30.85 32.38 -45.79
CA ALA A 223 -30.73 33.14 -47.03
C ALA A 223 -29.43 33.96 -47.15
N LYS A 224 -28.82 34.37 -46.03
CA LYS A 224 -27.57 35.15 -46.01
C LYS A 224 -26.31 34.36 -46.37
N PHE A 225 -26.37 33.03 -46.38
CA PHE A 225 -25.24 32.17 -46.81
C PHE A 225 -25.29 31.82 -48.30
N ALA A 226 -26.37 32.15 -49.01
CA ALA A 226 -26.56 31.81 -50.44
C ALA A 226 -26.25 32.97 -51.41
N ALA A 227 -25.62 34.05 -50.93
CA ALA A 227 -25.61 35.36 -51.59
C ALA A 227 -24.21 35.87 -52.04
N ASP A 228 -23.23 34.97 -52.23
CA ASP A 228 -21.89 35.36 -52.73
C ASP A 228 -21.26 34.26 -53.62
N SER A 229 -21.91 33.96 -54.75
CA SER A 229 -21.39 33.07 -55.82
C SER A 229 -22.23 33.22 -57.10
N SER A 230 -21.86 34.16 -57.99
CA SER A 230 -22.66 34.44 -59.20
C SER A 230 -21.87 34.49 -60.52
N VAL A 231 -21.94 33.37 -61.27
CA VAL A 231 -22.01 33.29 -62.77
C VAL A 231 -20.71 33.64 -63.54
N PRO A 232 -20.45 33.19 -64.80
CA PRO A 232 -20.94 32.05 -65.63
C PRO A 232 -19.84 30.94 -65.79
N ALA A 233 -20.01 29.71 -66.30
CA ALA A 233 -20.83 29.05 -67.35
C ALA A 233 -20.32 29.18 -68.82
N GLU A 234 -19.78 28.10 -69.41
CA GLU A 234 -19.91 27.69 -70.85
C GLU A 234 -19.28 26.31 -71.18
N ALA A 235 -19.74 25.69 -72.29
CA ALA A 235 -19.23 24.54 -73.11
C ALA A 235 -18.47 23.34 -72.47
N GLU A 236 -18.79 22.04 -72.63
CA GLU A 236 -19.20 21.16 -73.78
C GLU A 236 -18.02 20.32 -74.39
N VAL A 237 -18.33 19.17 -75.03
CA VAL A 237 -17.45 18.20 -75.76
C VAL A 237 -16.66 17.22 -74.86
N LEU A 238 -16.93 15.90 -74.75
CA LEU A 238 -17.04 14.74 -75.69
C LEU A 238 -15.73 13.95 -75.96
N SER A 239 -15.89 12.66 -76.30
CA SER A 239 -14.88 11.58 -76.57
C SER A 239 -14.02 11.13 -75.37
N GLU A 240 -13.83 9.85 -75.00
CA GLU A 240 -13.81 8.52 -75.67
C GLU A 240 -12.40 8.02 -76.12
N ASP A 241 -12.15 6.73 -75.83
CA ASP A 241 -11.21 5.78 -76.46
C ASP A 241 -9.67 6.08 -76.41
N ALA A 242 -8.82 5.19 -75.85
CA ALA A 242 -8.31 3.89 -76.35
C ALA A 242 -6.88 4.05 -76.97
N ASP A 243 -5.98 3.08 -77.09
CA ASP A 243 -5.72 1.78 -76.43
C ASP A 243 -4.26 1.34 -76.76
N ALA A 244 -3.72 0.33 -76.07
CA ALA A 244 -2.67 -0.62 -76.48
C ALA A 244 -1.20 -0.22 -76.86
N THR A 245 -0.28 -1.07 -76.37
CA THR A 245 1.00 -1.55 -77.00
C THR A 245 2.21 -0.63 -77.26
N ALA A 246 3.23 -0.71 -76.37
CA ALA A 246 4.49 -1.51 -76.49
C ALA A 246 5.12 -1.83 -77.89
N PRO A 247 6.42 -2.26 -78.01
CA PRO A 247 7.62 -2.16 -77.14
C PRO A 247 8.97 -1.84 -77.88
N SER A 248 10.10 -1.89 -77.14
CA SER A 248 11.50 -2.26 -77.57
C SER A 248 12.59 -1.17 -77.65
N GLY A 249 13.80 -1.47 -77.14
CA GLY A 249 15.03 -0.66 -77.32
C GLY A 249 16.20 -1.01 -76.36
N THR A 250 17.23 -1.72 -76.83
CA THR A 250 18.42 -2.23 -76.08
C THR A 250 19.74 -1.85 -76.81
N PRO A 251 20.99 -2.28 -76.44
CA PRO A 251 21.60 -2.81 -75.18
C PRO A 251 23.03 -2.25 -74.83
N LYS A 252 23.60 -2.62 -73.66
CA LYS A 252 25.04 -2.96 -73.35
C LYS A 252 25.28 -3.07 -71.81
N LYS A 253 26.20 -3.85 -71.21
CA LYS A 253 27.06 -4.99 -71.65
C LYS A 253 27.58 -5.85 -70.44
N ILE A 254 27.70 -7.17 -70.66
CA ILE A 254 28.28 -8.31 -69.87
C ILE A 254 29.70 -8.11 -69.27
N ALA A 255 30.20 -8.78 -68.19
CA ALA A 255 29.64 -9.52 -67.01
C ALA A 255 30.78 -10.16 -66.11
N THR A 256 30.40 -10.90 -65.03
CA THR A 256 31.11 -12.01 -64.31
C THR A 256 32.34 -11.78 -63.39
N SER A 257 32.57 -12.76 -62.48
CA SER A 257 33.61 -12.91 -61.41
C SER A 257 34.37 -14.27 -61.56
N PRO A 258 35.40 -14.68 -60.75
CA PRO A 258 36.20 -13.99 -59.72
C PRO A 258 37.77 -14.14 -59.93
N PRO A 259 38.69 -14.68 -59.05
CA PRO A 259 40.10 -14.19 -58.96
C PRO A 259 41.21 -15.14 -59.49
N PRO A 260 42.51 -14.75 -59.42
CA PRO A 260 43.51 -15.55 -58.66
C PRO A 260 44.57 -14.73 -57.86
N ASN A 261 45.83 -15.21 -57.72
CA ASN A 261 46.71 -15.04 -56.54
C ASN A 261 48.25 -14.98 -56.88
N GLN A 262 49.12 -14.79 -55.86
CA GLN A 262 50.61 -14.90 -55.81
C GLN A 262 51.40 -13.66 -56.32
N THR A 263 52.65 -13.34 -55.92
CA THR A 263 53.70 -13.98 -55.02
C THR A 263 54.51 -12.83 -54.33
N GLU A 264 55.49 -12.94 -53.41
CA GLU A 264 56.62 -13.88 -53.14
C GLU A 264 57.02 -13.95 -51.63
N SER A 265 57.79 -14.98 -51.25
CA SER A 265 58.61 -15.08 -50.01
C SER A 265 57.88 -15.24 -48.65
N ASN A 266 58.47 -15.70 -47.53
CA ASN A 266 59.54 -16.69 -47.20
C ASN A 266 59.49 -16.90 -45.64
N GLN A 267 60.03 -17.93 -44.97
CA GLN A 267 60.71 -19.18 -45.40
C GLN A 267 60.32 -20.40 -44.52
N ALA A 268 61.08 -20.76 -43.47
CA ALA A 268 60.99 -22.05 -42.74
C ALA A 268 61.66 -21.97 -41.32
N MET A 269 61.60 -22.94 -40.39
CA MET A 269 61.22 -24.38 -40.44
C MET A 269 60.48 -24.87 -39.16
N ALA A 270 59.66 -25.94 -39.32
CA ALA A 270 59.44 -27.18 -38.50
C ALA A 270 59.57 -27.17 -36.94
N ALA A 271 58.86 -27.98 -36.12
CA ALA A 271 58.00 -29.19 -36.27
C ALA A 271 57.16 -29.42 -34.95
N VAL A 272 56.28 -30.40 -34.67
CA VAL A 272 55.68 -31.57 -35.38
C VAL A 272 54.32 -31.99 -34.70
N SER A 273 53.78 -33.19 -34.98
CA SER A 273 52.51 -33.82 -34.52
C SER A 273 52.55 -34.46 -33.10
N ALA A 274 51.48 -35.04 -32.48
CA ALA A 274 50.11 -35.42 -32.90
C ALA A 274 49.12 -35.55 -31.69
N GLY A 275 47.81 -35.75 -31.94
CA GLY A 275 46.78 -36.18 -30.96
C GLY A 275 46.55 -37.71 -30.96
N PRO A 276 45.37 -38.28 -30.52
CA PRO A 276 44.08 -37.65 -30.21
C PRO A 276 43.40 -38.16 -28.88
N ALA A 277 42.07 -38.02 -28.75
CA ALA A 277 41.28 -38.17 -27.51
C ALA A 277 40.65 -39.57 -27.25
N SER A 278 40.24 -39.87 -25.99
CA SER A 278 38.95 -40.51 -25.62
C SER A 278 38.72 -40.72 -24.09
N ARG A 279 37.44 -40.87 -23.70
CA ARG A 279 36.87 -41.35 -22.40
C ARG A 279 36.95 -42.90 -22.31
N PRO A 280 36.54 -43.64 -21.23
CA PRO A 280 36.01 -43.23 -19.90
C PRO A 280 36.51 -44.07 -18.68
N SER A 281 35.77 -43.97 -17.55
CA SER A 281 35.48 -45.00 -16.52
C SER A 281 36.02 -44.78 -15.08
N ASN A 282 35.28 -45.36 -14.12
CA ASN A 282 35.37 -45.27 -12.64
C ASN A 282 35.38 -46.73 -12.11
N PRO A 283 35.99 -47.08 -10.94
CA PRO A 283 35.27 -46.98 -9.66
C PRO A 283 36.13 -46.74 -8.38
N SER A 284 35.46 -46.44 -7.26
CA SER A 284 36.02 -46.49 -5.88
C SER A 284 36.24 -47.94 -5.38
N PRO A 285 36.96 -48.17 -4.24
CA PRO A 285 36.25 -48.25 -2.95
C PRO A 285 37.01 -47.85 -1.64
N ASN A 286 36.19 -47.68 -0.60
CA ASN A 286 36.37 -47.38 0.84
C ASN A 286 37.16 -48.42 1.70
N ARG A 287 37.97 -47.99 2.73
CA ARG A 287 37.86 -48.41 4.18
C ARG A 287 38.94 -47.84 5.16
N ALA A 288 38.57 -47.76 6.45
CA ALA A 288 39.41 -47.63 7.67
C ALA A 288 39.13 -48.85 8.63
N PRO A 289 39.44 -48.93 9.96
CA PRO A 289 40.23 -48.11 10.92
C PRO A 289 41.29 -48.95 11.71
N PRO A 290 41.75 -48.63 12.96
CA PRO A 290 41.06 -48.99 14.22
C PRO A 290 41.18 -47.95 15.40
N THR A 291 41.02 -48.37 16.68
CA THR A 291 40.43 -47.55 17.78
C THR A 291 41.00 -47.83 19.20
N ALA A 292 40.57 -47.05 20.22
CA ALA A 292 40.55 -47.30 21.70
C ALA A 292 41.84 -46.97 22.55
N ALA A 293 41.79 -46.59 23.85
CA ALA A 293 40.71 -46.15 24.77
C ALA A 293 41.25 -45.45 26.06
N SER A 294 40.36 -44.99 26.96
CA SER A 294 40.58 -44.04 28.09
C SER A 294 41.03 -44.62 29.45
N THR A 295 41.46 -43.75 30.38
CA THR A 295 41.11 -43.78 31.84
C THR A 295 41.51 -42.48 32.58
N ASN A 296 40.98 -42.25 33.80
CA ASN A 296 41.13 -41.02 34.59
C ASN A 296 41.00 -41.34 36.11
N PRO A 297 41.71 -40.68 37.06
CA PRO A 297 41.03 -40.27 38.31
C PRO A 297 41.59 -39.04 39.11
N ALA A 298 40.66 -38.28 39.71
CA ALA A 298 40.70 -37.59 41.02
C ALA A 298 41.62 -36.36 41.32
N SER A 299 41.10 -35.45 42.18
CA SER A 299 41.67 -34.16 42.64
C SER A 299 42.10 -34.22 44.13
N PRO A 300 42.73 -33.17 44.74
CA PRO A 300 41.97 -32.01 45.30
C PRO A 300 42.77 -30.66 45.22
N PRO A 301 42.69 -29.63 46.11
CA PRO A 301 42.16 -28.33 45.66
C PRO A 301 42.95 -27.03 46.01
N GLY A 302 42.71 -25.97 45.23
CA GLY A 302 42.47 -24.62 45.76
C GLY A 302 43.63 -23.61 45.88
N THR A 303 43.72 -22.67 44.93
CA THR A 303 43.90 -21.23 45.24
C THR A 303 43.43 -20.38 44.05
N PHE A 304 42.74 -19.26 44.30
CA PHE A 304 42.30 -18.32 43.26
C PHE A 304 43.27 -17.16 43.13
N PHE A 305 43.82 -16.94 41.92
CA PHE A 305 44.43 -15.67 41.51
C PHE A 305 44.25 -15.47 40.00
N PRO A 306 43.26 -14.66 39.54
CA PRO A 306 43.23 -14.17 38.17
C PRO A 306 44.30 -13.09 38.00
N THR A 307 45.43 -13.43 37.36
CA THR A 307 46.41 -12.43 36.93
C THR A 307 45.93 -11.80 35.63
N THR A 308 45.18 -10.69 35.73
CA THR A 308 44.67 -9.96 34.56
C THR A 308 45.80 -9.19 33.88
N THR A 309 46.54 -9.86 32.99
CA THR A 309 47.34 -9.16 31.98
C THR A 309 46.37 -8.67 30.90
N PRO A 310 46.29 -7.37 30.59
CA PRO A 310 45.38 -6.88 29.56
C PRO A 310 45.84 -7.37 28.17
N PRO A 311 44.94 -7.91 27.33
CA PRO A 311 45.27 -8.19 25.94
C PRO A 311 45.46 -6.87 25.17
N VAL A 312 46.54 -6.79 24.39
CA VAL A 312 46.79 -5.66 23.49
C VAL A 312 45.79 -5.70 22.34
N SER A 313 45.18 -4.55 22.03
CA SER A 313 44.18 -4.40 20.97
C SER A 313 44.73 -4.67 19.57
N PRO A 314 44.06 -5.49 18.75
CA PRO A 314 43.88 -5.21 17.33
C PRO A 314 42.73 -4.19 17.15
N SER A 315 42.80 -3.35 16.12
CA SER A 315 41.80 -2.30 15.86
C SER A 315 41.02 -2.54 14.56
N LEU A 316 39.72 -2.20 14.57
CA LEU A 316 38.76 -2.23 13.47
C LEU A 316 38.32 -3.61 12.93
N ALA A 317 37.02 -3.70 12.63
CA ALA A 317 36.37 -4.67 11.76
C ALA A 317 36.31 -6.15 12.18
N GLU A 318 35.76 -6.44 13.38
CA GLU A 318 34.92 -7.65 13.56
C GLU A 318 33.44 -7.23 13.67
N TYR A 319 32.80 -7.03 12.51
CA TYR A 319 31.34 -6.99 12.44
C TYR A 319 30.79 -8.40 12.68
N VAL A 320 29.75 -8.52 13.52
CA VAL A 320 29.04 -9.79 13.71
C VAL A 320 28.38 -10.20 12.40
N THR A 321 28.96 -11.21 11.73
CA THR A 321 28.56 -11.61 10.38
C THR A 321 27.10 -12.06 10.32
N PRO A 322 26.22 -11.42 9.52
CA PRO A 322 24.87 -11.91 9.31
C PRO A 322 24.92 -13.25 8.56
N ALA A 323 24.41 -14.31 9.18
CA ALA A 323 24.48 -15.67 8.64
C ALA A 323 23.73 -15.79 7.30
N GLY A 324 24.48 -15.85 6.20
CA GLY A 324 23.95 -16.06 4.84
C GLY A 324 24.57 -15.21 3.73
N LYS A 325 25.29 -14.13 4.08
CA LYS A 325 26.07 -13.34 3.11
C LYS A 325 27.31 -14.12 2.61
N GLN A 326 27.87 -13.69 1.47
CA GLN A 326 29.08 -14.28 0.88
C GLN A 326 30.27 -13.29 0.96
N PRO A 327 31.52 -13.75 1.11
CA PRO A 327 32.68 -12.86 1.08
C PRO A 327 32.81 -12.18 -0.30
N ILE A 328 33.30 -10.93 -0.32
CA ILE A 328 33.52 -10.20 -1.58
C ILE A 328 34.52 -10.98 -2.46
N PRO A 329 34.19 -11.25 -3.73
CA PRO A 329 35.12 -11.89 -4.67
C PRO A 329 36.41 -11.09 -4.91
N SER A 330 37.46 -11.76 -5.37
CA SER A 330 38.74 -11.09 -5.67
C SER A 330 38.60 -10.02 -6.76
N ALA A 331 39.38 -8.94 -6.66
CA ALA A 331 39.36 -7.85 -7.66
C ALA A 331 39.63 -8.35 -9.09
N ASP A 332 40.51 -9.34 -9.25
CA ASP A 332 40.83 -9.95 -10.55
C ASP A 332 39.65 -10.75 -11.11
N SER A 333 38.97 -11.57 -10.28
CA SER A 333 37.80 -12.33 -10.72
C SER A 333 36.59 -11.44 -11.02
N ILE A 334 36.37 -10.38 -10.23
CA ILE A 334 35.38 -9.33 -10.53
C ILE A 334 35.69 -8.68 -11.88
N THR A 335 36.95 -8.29 -12.13
CA THR A 335 37.35 -7.63 -13.38
C THR A 335 37.14 -8.54 -14.59
N ALA A 336 37.53 -9.82 -14.49
CA ALA A 336 37.30 -10.81 -15.54
C ALA A 336 35.79 -11.05 -15.79
N LYS A 337 34.99 -11.16 -14.74
CA LYS A 337 33.53 -11.35 -14.86
C LYS A 337 32.83 -10.11 -15.40
N MET A 338 33.25 -8.90 -15.02
CA MET A 338 32.75 -7.65 -15.60
C MET A 338 33.03 -7.57 -17.11
N GLN A 339 34.17 -8.07 -17.58
CA GLN A 339 34.44 -8.18 -19.01
C GLN A 339 33.50 -9.21 -19.68
N THR A 340 33.26 -10.37 -19.06
CA THR A 340 32.29 -11.36 -19.56
C THR A 340 30.86 -10.79 -19.63
N VAL A 341 30.41 -10.06 -18.60
CA VAL A 341 29.12 -9.35 -18.59
C VAL A 341 29.07 -8.30 -19.70
N ARG A 342 30.17 -7.55 -19.90
CA ARG A 342 30.26 -6.59 -20.99
C ARG A 342 30.13 -7.29 -22.35
N ASP A 343 30.88 -8.35 -22.61
CA ASP A 343 30.84 -9.05 -23.89
C ASP A 343 29.49 -9.74 -24.16
N LEU A 344 28.74 -10.11 -23.11
CA LEU A 344 27.40 -10.70 -23.20
C LEU A 344 26.29 -9.68 -23.53
N PHE A 345 26.32 -8.47 -22.96
CA PHE A 345 25.21 -7.49 -23.07
C PHE A 345 25.53 -6.21 -23.87
N GLN A 346 26.80 -5.99 -24.24
CA GLN A 346 27.19 -4.85 -25.08
C GLN A 346 26.51 -4.83 -26.46
N PRO A 347 26.21 -5.95 -27.15
CA PRO A 347 25.47 -5.93 -28.41
C PRO A 347 24.07 -5.31 -28.27
N GLU A 348 23.34 -5.64 -27.21
CA GLU A 348 22.01 -5.16 -26.88
C GLU A 348 22.06 -3.69 -26.45
N TYR A 349 23.01 -3.34 -25.56
CA TYR A 349 23.23 -1.97 -25.11
C TYR A 349 23.60 -1.02 -26.26
N LEU A 350 24.38 -1.46 -27.25
CA LEU A 350 24.71 -0.67 -28.45
C LEU A 350 23.54 -0.55 -29.44
N GLN A 351 22.55 -1.46 -29.38
CA GLN A 351 21.31 -1.35 -30.15
C GLN A 351 20.28 -0.43 -29.47
N ALA A 352 20.35 -0.29 -28.14
CA ALA A 352 19.46 0.51 -27.31
C ALA A 352 19.69 2.03 -27.47
N LYS A 353 18.86 2.66 -28.31
CA LYS A 353 18.97 4.09 -28.66
C LYS A 353 18.25 5.01 -27.69
N GLN A 354 17.18 4.54 -27.05
CA GLN A 354 16.39 5.31 -26.07
C GLN A 354 16.84 5.01 -24.64
N ARG A 355 16.55 5.91 -23.69
CA ARG A 355 16.92 5.76 -22.26
C ARG A 355 16.32 4.47 -21.68
N GLU A 356 15.03 4.30 -21.96
CA GLU A 356 14.18 3.19 -21.55
C GLU A 356 14.71 1.84 -22.08
N GLN A 357 15.33 1.84 -23.27
CA GLN A 357 15.94 0.64 -23.86
C GLN A 357 17.27 0.28 -23.18
N ARG A 358 18.04 1.27 -22.70
CA ARG A 358 19.29 1.01 -21.97
C ARG A 358 19.04 0.60 -20.52
N ILE A 359 18.00 1.15 -19.91
CA ILE A 359 17.45 0.69 -18.62
C ILE A 359 17.01 -0.77 -18.72
N ALA A 360 16.24 -1.16 -19.74
CA ALA A 360 15.81 -2.54 -19.93
C ALA A 360 16.97 -3.56 -20.06
N VAL A 361 18.14 -3.15 -20.55
CA VAL A 361 19.36 -4.01 -20.56
C VAL A 361 19.96 -4.15 -19.16
N ALA A 362 19.91 -3.10 -18.33
CA ALA A 362 20.31 -3.20 -16.91
C ALA A 362 19.32 -4.03 -16.09
N ASP A 363 18.01 -3.93 -16.38
CA ASP A 363 16.98 -4.77 -15.77
C ASP A 363 17.23 -6.26 -16.10
N GLN A 364 17.58 -6.57 -17.35
CA GLN A 364 17.97 -7.91 -17.77
C GLN A 364 19.25 -8.40 -17.06
N MET A 365 20.23 -7.53 -16.80
CA MET A 365 21.41 -7.88 -15.99
C MET A 365 21.04 -8.20 -14.55
N ARG A 366 20.11 -7.45 -13.93
CA ARG A 366 19.59 -7.73 -12.58
C ARG A 366 18.87 -9.07 -12.52
N GLU A 367 17.97 -9.34 -13.47
CA GLU A 367 17.25 -10.62 -13.55
C GLU A 367 18.23 -11.79 -13.74
N THR A 368 19.23 -11.63 -14.61
CA THR A 368 20.32 -12.62 -14.78
C THR A 368 21.11 -12.84 -13.49
N ALA A 369 21.34 -11.78 -12.69
CA ALA A 369 22.05 -11.88 -11.42
C ALA A 369 21.25 -12.67 -10.36
N ASP A 370 19.92 -12.57 -10.39
CA ASP A 370 19.02 -13.33 -9.53
C ASP A 370 18.87 -14.79 -9.97
N GLU A 371 19.01 -15.11 -11.25
CA GLU A 371 19.11 -16.50 -11.72
C GLU A 371 20.47 -17.13 -11.37
N THR A 372 21.56 -16.36 -11.48
CA THR A 372 22.94 -16.89 -11.39
C THR A 372 23.47 -17.01 -9.94
N LYS A 373 22.64 -17.50 -9.01
CA LYS A 373 22.97 -17.61 -7.56
C LYS A 373 24.17 -18.52 -7.23
N ASN A 374 24.58 -19.35 -8.19
CA ASN A 374 25.71 -20.28 -8.06
C ASN A 374 27.05 -19.71 -8.56
N ASP A 375 27.08 -18.46 -9.05
CA ASP A 375 28.27 -17.76 -9.56
C ASP A 375 28.42 -16.41 -8.82
N PRO A 376 29.02 -16.38 -7.61
CA PRO A 376 29.10 -15.16 -6.83
C PRO A 376 29.89 -14.06 -7.55
N GLU A 377 30.93 -14.41 -8.31
CA GLU A 377 31.74 -13.42 -9.03
C GLU A 377 31.01 -12.86 -10.25
N GLY A 378 30.20 -13.67 -10.93
CA GLY A 378 29.29 -13.24 -11.99
C GLY A 378 28.16 -12.36 -11.46
N ARG A 379 27.53 -12.75 -10.35
CA ARG A 379 26.46 -12.01 -9.69
C ARG A 379 26.91 -10.63 -9.19
N PHE A 380 28.11 -10.55 -8.57
CA PHE A 380 28.72 -9.27 -8.20
C PHE A 380 28.98 -8.37 -9.42
N ALA A 381 29.53 -8.95 -10.50
CA ALA A 381 29.81 -8.20 -11.72
C ALA A 381 28.54 -7.68 -12.40
N LEU A 382 27.45 -8.46 -12.42
CA LEU A 382 26.16 -8.07 -12.99
C LEU A 382 25.54 -6.87 -12.26
N TYR A 383 25.36 -6.93 -10.93
CA TYR A 383 24.81 -5.81 -10.16
C TYR A 383 25.69 -4.55 -10.30
N ARG A 384 27.02 -4.70 -10.31
CA ARG A 384 27.93 -3.58 -10.52
C ARG A 384 27.77 -2.94 -11.89
N VAL A 385 27.74 -3.71 -12.99
CA VAL A 385 27.58 -3.15 -14.34
C VAL A 385 26.18 -2.56 -14.55
N ALA A 386 25.13 -3.21 -14.03
CA ALA A 386 23.77 -2.67 -14.04
C ALA A 386 23.69 -1.31 -13.35
N ARG A 387 24.30 -1.17 -12.16
CA ARG A 387 24.38 0.10 -11.42
C ARG A 387 25.03 1.21 -12.23
N GLU A 388 26.17 0.95 -12.89
CA GLU A 388 26.83 1.98 -13.72
C GLU A 388 25.96 2.41 -14.92
N ILE A 389 25.13 1.51 -15.47
CA ILE A 389 24.14 1.86 -16.50
C ILE A 389 23.01 2.71 -15.91
N TYR A 390 22.43 2.34 -14.77
CA TYR A 390 21.40 3.14 -14.11
C TYR A 390 21.91 4.55 -13.75
N ILE A 391 23.14 4.67 -13.21
CA ILE A 391 23.83 5.96 -13.01
C ILE A 391 24.00 6.72 -14.33
N GLY A 392 24.39 6.03 -15.42
CA GLY A 392 24.50 6.59 -16.76
C GLY A 392 23.20 7.24 -17.24
N GLU A 393 22.10 6.51 -17.16
CA GLU A 393 20.74 6.95 -17.51
C GLU A 393 20.07 7.82 -16.43
N SER A 394 20.81 8.18 -15.37
CA SER A 394 20.39 9.03 -14.24
C SER A 394 19.19 8.48 -13.46
N ASP A 395 19.08 7.15 -13.38
CA ASP A 395 18.10 6.41 -12.59
C ASP A 395 18.70 6.02 -11.24
N PHE A 396 18.64 6.93 -10.27
CA PHE A 396 19.34 6.75 -8.98
C PHE A 396 18.62 5.76 -8.06
N ASP A 397 17.30 5.59 -8.18
CA ASP A 397 16.53 4.65 -7.35
C ASP A 397 16.91 3.19 -7.69
N SER A 398 16.94 2.81 -8.97
CA SER A 398 17.44 1.49 -9.38
C SER A 398 18.96 1.34 -9.14
N ALA A 399 19.74 2.42 -9.20
CA ALA A 399 21.15 2.37 -8.80
C ALA A 399 21.33 2.10 -7.30
N PHE A 400 20.47 2.64 -6.43
CA PHE A 400 20.42 2.30 -5.00
C PHE A 400 19.97 0.87 -4.75
N GLU A 401 18.96 0.38 -5.48
CA GLU A 401 18.53 -1.03 -5.43
C GLU A 401 19.72 -1.97 -5.68
N MET A 402 20.60 -1.65 -6.64
CA MET A 402 21.80 -2.47 -6.89
C MET A 402 22.82 -2.43 -5.74
N VAL A 403 22.90 -1.33 -4.97
CA VAL A 403 23.74 -1.27 -3.76
C VAL A 403 23.14 -2.11 -2.64
N ASP A 404 21.83 -2.08 -2.46
CA ASP A 404 21.15 -2.84 -1.43
C ASP A 404 21.11 -4.35 -1.75
N LEU A 405 21.04 -4.74 -3.03
CA LEU A 405 21.20 -6.13 -3.48
C LEU A 405 22.64 -6.64 -3.36
N LEU A 406 23.64 -5.75 -3.54
CA LEU A 406 25.04 -6.07 -3.25
C LEU A 406 25.23 -6.33 -1.75
N ASP A 407 24.74 -5.47 -0.86
CA ASP A 407 24.83 -5.72 0.58
C ASP A 407 24.09 -6.99 1.02
N GLN A 408 22.87 -7.22 0.53
CA GLN A 408 22.11 -8.45 0.83
C GLN A 408 22.84 -9.73 0.41
N SER A 409 23.69 -9.65 -0.60
CA SER A 409 24.43 -10.79 -1.16
C SER A 409 25.83 -10.96 -0.58
N PHE A 410 26.50 -9.86 -0.24
CA PHE A 410 27.94 -9.84 0.06
C PHE A 410 28.27 -9.14 1.38
N GLU A 411 29.28 -9.66 2.07
CA GLU A 411 29.85 -9.08 3.29
C GLU A 411 30.62 -7.78 2.99
N ALA A 412 30.79 -6.93 4.01
CA ALA A 412 31.69 -5.76 3.99
C ALA A 412 31.47 -4.74 2.83
N ILE A 413 30.26 -4.63 2.29
CA ILE A 413 29.91 -3.62 1.28
C ILE A 413 29.82 -2.23 1.92
N ASP A 414 30.55 -1.25 1.38
CA ASP A 414 30.39 0.16 1.77
C ASP A 414 29.12 0.77 1.15
N VAL A 415 27.96 0.44 1.73
CA VAL A 415 26.65 0.94 1.28
C VAL A 415 26.60 2.47 1.22
N MET A 416 27.15 3.16 2.23
CA MET A 416 27.07 4.61 2.32
C MET A 416 28.00 5.30 1.32
N GLY A 417 29.23 4.81 1.17
CA GLY A 417 30.14 5.28 0.11
C GLY A 417 29.55 5.06 -1.29
N LEU A 418 28.95 3.90 -1.55
CA LEU A 418 28.33 3.62 -2.85
C LEU A 418 27.06 4.46 -3.11
N LYS A 419 26.24 4.74 -2.09
CA LYS A 419 25.07 5.62 -2.24
C LYS A 419 25.47 7.10 -2.39
N ARG A 420 26.54 7.56 -1.72
CA ARG A 420 27.19 8.85 -2.02
C ARG A 420 27.63 8.92 -3.49
N ASP A 421 28.38 7.92 -3.96
CA ASP A 421 28.93 7.89 -5.32
C ASP A 421 27.84 7.93 -6.40
N VAL A 422 26.68 7.28 -6.17
CA VAL A 422 25.49 7.39 -7.01
C VAL A 422 24.97 8.84 -7.05
N ILE A 423 24.76 9.47 -5.88
CA ILE A 423 24.24 10.85 -5.78
C ILE A 423 25.19 11.85 -6.46
N GLU A 424 26.50 11.75 -6.21
CA GLU A 424 27.51 12.60 -6.85
C GLU A 424 27.57 12.38 -8.37
N SER A 425 27.40 11.13 -8.82
CA SER A 425 27.45 10.82 -10.25
C SER A 425 26.25 11.36 -11.02
N VAL A 426 25.02 11.26 -10.48
CA VAL A 426 23.80 11.75 -11.17
C VAL A 426 23.53 13.25 -10.97
N ALA A 427 24.24 13.89 -10.03
CA ALA A 427 24.10 15.31 -9.71
C ALA A 427 24.12 16.20 -10.97
N GLY A 428 23.08 17.00 -11.14
CA GLY A 428 22.97 17.94 -12.27
C GLY A 428 22.62 17.33 -13.63
N ARG A 429 22.49 16.01 -13.78
CA ARG A 429 22.15 15.34 -15.08
C ARG A 429 20.69 15.50 -15.53
N GLY A 430 19.96 16.51 -15.03
CA GLY A 430 18.56 16.74 -15.34
C GLY A 430 17.56 15.87 -14.56
N VAL A 431 18.01 15.19 -13.50
CA VAL A 431 17.18 14.44 -12.56
C VAL A 431 16.04 15.30 -11.98
N PRO A 432 14.85 14.73 -11.69
CA PRO A 432 13.74 15.46 -11.07
C PRO A 432 14.15 16.02 -9.71
N THR A 433 14.04 17.35 -9.56
CA THR A 433 14.63 18.06 -8.40
C THR A 433 14.09 17.57 -7.06
N THR A 434 12.79 17.32 -6.93
CA THR A 434 12.19 16.89 -5.65
C THR A 434 12.69 15.50 -5.26
N GLU A 435 12.54 14.52 -6.15
CA GLU A 435 12.90 13.11 -5.91
C GLU A 435 14.39 12.98 -5.59
N PHE A 436 15.28 13.62 -6.38
CA PHE A 436 16.72 13.65 -6.09
C PHE A 436 17.06 14.35 -4.76
N SER A 437 16.33 15.40 -4.37
CA SER A 437 16.58 16.10 -3.11
C SER A 437 16.18 15.25 -1.90
N ASP A 438 15.00 14.64 -1.93
CA ASP A 438 14.56 13.76 -0.84
C ASP A 438 15.45 12.51 -0.75
N ALA A 439 15.86 11.93 -1.87
CA ALA A 439 16.83 10.82 -1.92
C ALA A 439 18.19 11.21 -1.31
N ALA A 440 18.78 12.33 -1.73
CA ALA A 440 20.06 12.80 -1.19
C ALA A 440 19.97 13.12 0.32
N ILE A 441 18.89 13.75 0.78
CA ILE A 441 18.69 14.04 2.20
C ILE A 441 18.54 12.74 3.01
N ASN A 442 17.77 11.75 2.52
CA ASN A 442 17.64 10.45 3.19
C ASN A 442 19.01 9.77 3.37
N VAL A 443 19.85 9.72 2.33
CA VAL A 443 21.19 9.09 2.44
C VAL A 443 22.12 9.89 3.37
N ALA A 444 21.98 11.22 3.45
CA ALA A 444 22.71 12.02 4.44
C ALA A 444 22.25 11.74 5.89
N GLU A 445 20.95 11.53 6.10
CA GLU A 445 20.37 11.07 7.38
C GLU A 445 20.86 9.64 7.73
N ASP A 446 20.96 8.72 6.76
CA ASP A 446 21.53 7.38 6.95
C ASP A 446 23.03 7.44 7.29
N CYS A 447 23.79 8.30 6.62
CA CYS A 447 25.22 8.51 6.88
C CYS A 447 25.49 9.04 8.30
N LEU A 448 24.62 9.92 8.81
CA LEU A 448 24.67 10.41 10.19
C LEU A 448 24.58 9.26 11.20
N HIS A 449 23.55 8.41 11.09
CA HIS A 449 23.34 7.27 11.99
C HIS A 449 24.43 6.18 11.85
N ALA A 450 25.08 6.09 10.68
CA ALA A 450 26.20 5.20 10.43
C ALA A 450 27.56 5.76 10.91
N GLY A 451 27.62 6.95 11.51
CA GLY A 451 28.86 7.63 11.88
C GLY A 451 29.71 8.10 10.67
N ARG A 452 29.17 8.06 9.46
CA ARG A 452 29.82 8.41 8.19
C ARG A 452 29.66 9.91 7.89
N LEU A 453 30.09 10.73 8.84
CA LEU A 453 29.79 12.16 8.88
C LEU A 453 30.32 12.92 7.65
N ASP A 454 31.55 12.65 7.22
CA ASP A 454 32.14 13.26 6.03
C ASP A 454 31.34 12.95 4.74
N ASP A 455 30.76 11.76 4.63
CA ASP A 455 29.94 11.34 3.48
C ASP A 455 28.58 12.05 3.48
N GLY A 456 27.92 12.15 4.63
CA GLY A 456 26.69 12.94 4.78
C GLY A 456 26.92 14.42 4.44
N ILE A 457 28.04 15.00 4.90
CA ILE A 457 28.43 16.38 4.59
C ILE A 457 28.71 16.55 3.09
N ALA A 458 29.38 15.58 2.45
CA ALA A 458 29.61 15.58 1.00
C ALA A 458 28.30 15.54 0.21
N ILE A 459 27.35 14.67 0.59
CA ILE A 459 26.02 14.58 -0.03
C ILE A 459 25.25 15.89 0.09
N CYS A 460 25.19 16.50 1.27
CA CYS A 460 24.53 17.81 1.48
C CYS A 460 25.14 18.90 0.59
N LYS A 461 26.47 18.95 0.48
CA LYS A 461 27.21 19.89 -0.37
C LYS A 461 26.93 19.66 -1.86
N THR A 462 26.88 18.39 -2.29
CA THR A 462 26.56 17.98 -3.66
C THR A 462 25.12 18.37 -4.03
N LEU A 463 24.16 18.19 -3.12
CA LEU A 463 22.77 18.63 -3.33
C LEU A 463 22.67 20.15 -3.52
N LEU A 464 23.34 20.93 -2.67
CA LEU A 464 23.39 22.40 -2.77
C LEU A 464 24.06 22.88 -4.07
N ALA A 465 25.06 22.16 -4.58
CA ALA A 465 25.71 22.48 -5.85
C ALA A 465 24.83 22.11 -7.07
N ALA A 466 24.09 21.01 -7.00
CA ALA A 466 23.24 20.52 -8.08
C ALA A 466 21.92 21.30 -8.23
N VAL A 467 21.31 21.72 -7.11
CA VAL A 467 19.94 22.25 -7.08
C VAL A 467 19.91 23.75 -6.86
N LYS A 468 19.67 24.50 -7.94
CA LYS A 468 19.59 25.99 -7.94
C LYS A 468 18.53 26.58 -6.99
N ARG A 469 17.49 25.81 -6.65
CA ARG A 469 16.45 26.20 -5.69
C ARG A 469 15.72 24.94 -5.19
N LEU A 470 15.93 24.61 -3.92
CA LEU A 470 15.14 23.60 -3.22
C LEU A 470 13.72 24.13 -2.95
N PRO A 471 12.68 23.28 -2.94
CA PRO A 471 11.40 23.62 -2.36
C PRO A 471 11.53 23.76 -0.83
N THR A 472 10.67 24.55 -0.19
CA THR A 472 10.77 24.88 1.24
C THR A 472 10.86 23.65 2.18
N PRO A 473 10.09 22.57 1.99
CA PRO A 473 10.16 21.40 2.87
C PRO A 473 11.53 20.68 2.83
N GLN A 474 12.07 20.48 1.62
CA GLN A 474 13.41 19.91 1.42
C GLN A 474 14.51 20.83 1.96
N LEU A 475 14.38 22.14 1.80
CA LEU A 475 15.32 23.11 2.40
C LEU A 475 15.31 23.05 3.94
N GLY A 476 14.13 22.88 4.56
CA GLY A 476 14.00 22.67 6.00
C GLY A 476 14.71 21.42 6.49
N ARG A 477 14.46 20.27 5.85
CA ARG A 477 15.17 19.01 6.17
C ARG A 477 16.68 19.11 5.94
N LEU A 478 17.10 19.74 4.83
CA LEU A 478 18.52 19.89 4.53
C LEU A 478 19.25 20.69 5.61
N ASN A 479 18.66 21.79 6.09
CA ASN A 479 19.23 22.55 7.19
C ASN A 479 19.29 21.73 8.50
N ASP A 480 18.25 20.94 8.81
CA ASP A 480 18.19 20.07 9.99
C ASP A 480 19.25 18.95 9.94
N VAL A 481 19.44 18.26 8.81
CA VAL A 481 20.51 17.25 8.68
C VAL A 481 21.91 17.88 8.65
N GLN A 482 22.09 19.06 8.03
CA GLN A 482 23.37 19.77 8.08
C GLN A 482 23.75 20.21 9.50
N GLN A 483 22.78 20.63 10.33
CA GLN A 483 23.05 20.96 11.74
C GLN A 483 23.41 19.70 12.53
N GLN A 484 22.65 18.61 12.40
CA GLN A 484 22.95 17.35 13.10
C GLN A 484 24.32 16.78 12.71
N LEU A 485 24.71 16.86 11.43
CA LEU A 485 26.05 16.45 10.98
C LEU A 485 27.15 17.33 11.59
N ALA A 486 26.92 18.64 11.76
CA ALA A 486 27.86 19.53 12.43
C ALA A 486 27.98 19.24 13.94
N ASP A 487 26.85 18.98 14.62
CA ASP A 487 26.82 18.61 16.04
C ASP A 487 27.51 17.26 16.27
N ALA A 488 27.25 16.27 15.41
CA ALA A 488 27.93 14.99 15.43
C ALA A 488 29.44 15.11 15.16
N GLN A 489 29.88 15.99 14.25
CA GLN A 489 31.30 16.23 13.97
C GLN A 489 32.00 16.90 15.17
N ALA A 490 31.29 17.76 15.91
CA ALA A 490 31.79 18.31 17.17
C ALA A 490 31.95 17.22 18.23
N LEU A 491 30.97 16.30 18.37
CA LEU A 491 31.08 15.13 19.25
C LEU A 491 32.21 14.18 18.83
N PHE A 492 32.41 13.94 17.53
CA PHE A 492 33.52 13.13 17.01
C PHE A 492 34.89 13.73 17.39
N SER A 493 35.01 15.06 17.31
CA SER A 493 36.20 15.82 17.73
C SER A 493 36.45 15.80 19.25
N VAL A 494 35.46 15.39 20.05
CA VAL A 494 35.58 15.12 21.50
C VAL A 494 35.92 13.64 21.72
N TYR A 495 35.24 12.72 21.03
CA TYR A 495 35.46 11.27 21.03
C TYR A 495 36.92 10.88 20.71
N GLN A 496 37.51 11.44 19.63
CA GLN A 496 38.90 11.15 19.26
C GLN A 496 39.91 11.51 20.37
N ARG A 497 39.69 12.66 21.05
CA ARG A 497 40.52 13.07 22.19
C ARG A 497 40.27 12.20 23.42
N GLY A 498 39.03 11.75 23.62
CA GLY A 498 38.67 10.76 24.64
C GLY A 498 39.43 9.44 24.45
N LEU A 499 39.39 8.85 23.24
CA LEU A 499 40.17 7.65 22.92
C LEU A 499 41.66 7.82 23.22
N THR A 500 42.26 8.93 22.77
CA THR A 500 43.68 9.23 23.02
C THR A 500 44.00 9.36 24.51
N SER A 501 43.07 9.86 25.33
CA SER A 501 43.26 9.89 26.79
C SER A 501 43.20 8.47 27.37
N LEU A 502 42.21 7.66 26.98
CA LEU A 502 42.00 6.29 27.46
C LEU A 502 43.15 5.32 27.11
N GLU A 503 43.90 5.56 26.04
CA GLU A 503 45.15 4.85 25.75
C GLU A 503 46.21 5.03 26.85
N SER A 504 46.20 6.17 27.54
CA SER A 504 47.15 6.53 28.60
C SER A 504 46.59 6.39 30.02
N ASN A 505 45.28 6.56 30.18
CA ASN A 505 44.55 6.46 31.44
C ASN A 505 43.15 5.86 31.22
N PRO A 506 42.99 4.52 31.27
CA PRO A 506 41.70 3.85 31.04
C PRO A 506 40.58 4.26 32.01
N ASP A 507 40.93 4.80 33.18
CA ASP A 507 40.00 5.23 34.24
C ASP A 507 39.68 6.75 34.17
N ASP A 508 40.04 7.44 33.08
CA ASP A 508 39.65 8.84 32.84
C ASP A 508 38.13 8.96 32.62
N ALA A 509 37.42 9.39 33.67
CA ALA A 509 35.96 9.54 33.66
C ALA A 509 35.45 10.57 32.63
N ASP A 510 36.18 11.66 32.37
CA ASP A 510 35.79 12.63 31.33
C ASP A 510 35.94 12.02 29.94
N ALA A 511 37.01 11.26 29.71
CA ALA A 511 37.20 10.52 28.46
C ALA A 511 36.22 9.36 28.28
N GLN A 512 35.85 8.62 29.34
CA GLN A 512 34.79 7.61 29.27
C GLN A 512 33.42 8.25 28.98
N SER A 513 33.08 9.39 29.58
CA SER A 513 31.89 10.17 29.21
C SER A 513 31.92 10.63 27.75
N ALA A 514 33.04 11.17 27.28
CA ALA A 514 33.23 11.58 25.88
C ALA A 514 33.02 10.43 24.88
N VAL A 515 33.66 9.29 25.14
CA VAL A 515 33.60 8.12 24.25
C VAL A 515 32.21 7.46 24.31
N GLY A 516 31.63 7.33 25.50
CA GLY A 516 30.29 6.79 25.71
C GLY A 516 29.18 7.62 25.05
N LYS A 517 29.23 8.96 25.19
CA LYS A 517 28.21 9.84 24.57
C LYS A 517 28.22 9.74 23.05
N TYR A 518 29.39 9.72 22.40
CA TYR A 518 29.45 9.59 20.94
C TYR A 518 28.93 8.22 20.45
N LEU A 519 29.33 7.12 21.09
CA LEU A 519 28.87 5.77 20.73
C LEU A 519 27.34 5.63 20.83
N CYS A 520 26.73 6.15 21.90
CA CYS A 520 25.28 6.12 22.07
C CYS A 520 24.53 7.10 21.16
N LEU A 521 24.97 8.37 21.09
CA LEU A 521 24.19 9.44 20.48
C LEU A 521 24.40 9.60 18.97
N VAL A 522 25.53 9.11 18.42
CA VAL A 522 25.87 9.20 16.98
C VAL A 522 25.82 7.82 16.33
N GLU A 523 26.61 6.85 16.82
CA GLU A 523 26.67 5.51 16.22
C GLU A 523 25.52 4.57 16.66
N ASN A 524 24.64 5.02 17.57
CA ASN A 524 23.53 4.23 18.14
C ASN A 524 23.98 2.90 18.80
N ARG A 525 25.25 2.80 19.23
CA ARG A 525 25.89 1.61 19.82
C ARG A 525 25.79 1.61 21.34
N TRP A 526 24.57 1.55 21.84
CA TRP A 526 24.27 1.58 23.28
C TRP A 526 25.02 0.49 24.07
N ALA A 527 25.13 -0.73 23.55
CA ALA A 527 25.87 -1.81 24.21
C ALA A 527 27.35 -1.48 24.49
N ASP A 528 28.02 -0.74 23.59
CA ASP A 528 29.42 -0.32 23.75
C ASP A 528 29.58 0.98 24.56
N GLY A 529 28.57 1.86 24.49
CA GLY A 529 28.57 3.17 25.15
C GLY A 529 28.13 3.13 26.62
N LEU A 530 27.12 2.32 26.97
CA LEU A 530 26.54 2.27 28.32
C LEU A 530 27.58 1.97 29.43
N PRO A 531 28.51 1.00 29.31
CA PRO A 531 29.53 0.77 30.34
C PRO A 531 30.46 1.98 30.54
N ARG A 532 30.70 2.75 29.48
CA ARG A 532 31.55 3.96 29.52
C ARG A 532 30.82 5.15 30.12
N LEU A 533 29.52 5.29 29.83
CA LEU A 533 28.65 6.28 30.48
C LEU A 533 28.52 6.00 31.99
N ALA A 534 28.40 4.73 32.39
CA ALA A 534 28.40 4.30 33.79
C ALA A 534 29.76 4.48 34.50
N ALA A 535 30.87 4.54 33.74
CA ALA A 535 32.20 4.93 34.23
C ALA A 535 32.49 6.45 34.08
N GLY A 536 31.56 7.21 33.49
CA GLY A 536 31.78 8.59 33.06
C GLY A 536 31.80 9.62 34.19
N SER A 537 32.12 10.88 33.86
CA SER A 537 32.11 12.03 34.79
C SER A 537 30.72 12.66 34.95
N ASP A 538 29.92 12.68 33.90
CA ASP A 538 28.55 13.22 33.85
C ASP A 538 27.60 12.44 34.81
N PRO A 539 27.09 13.06 35.90
CA PRO A 539 26.30 12.34 36.89
C PRO A 539 24.96 11.79 36.39
N LEU A 540 24.30 12.49 35.46
CA LEU A 540 22.98 12.09 34.96
C LEU A 540 23.11 10.91 34.00
N TYR A 541 24.10 10.97 33.10
CA TYR A 541 24.44 9.85 32.23
C TYR A 541 24.93 8.64 33.01
N ARG A 542 25.72 8.83 34.09
CA ARG A 542 26.18 7.75 34.94
C ARG A 542 25.00 7.03 35.63
N GLU A 543 24.05 7.77 36.17
CA GLU A 543 22.84 7.26 36.82
C GLU A 543 21.99 6.46 35.81
N ALA A 544 21.63 7.05 34.67
CA ALA A 544 20.78 6.41 33.67
C ALA A 544 21.42 5.14 33.08
N ALA A 545 22.71 5.19 32.70
CA ALA A 545 23.41 4.05 32.13
C ALA A 545 23.60 2.90 33.14
N SER A 546 23.85 3.21 34.43
CA SER A 546 23.93 2.19 35.48
C SER A 546 22.58 1.50 35.71
N ASN A 547 21.47 2.26 35.67
CA ASN A 547 20.12 1.73 35.81
C ASN A 547 19.74 0.82 34.63
N GLU A 548 20.18 1.13 33.41
CA GLU A 548 19.95 0.28 32.24
C GLU A 548 20.76 -1.01 32.28
N LEU A 549 22.03 -0.97 32.68
CA LEU A 549 22.87 -2.16 32.78
C LEU A 549 22.32 -3.18 33.80
N THR A 550 21.71 -2.70 34.88
CA THR A 550 21.08 -3.54 35.93
C THR A 550 19.66 -4.02 35.60
N LEU A 551 19.05 -3.55 34.50
CA LEU A 551 17.75 -4.04 34.00
C LEU A 551 17.78 -5.55 33.72
N SER A 552 18.91 -6.06 33.24
CA SER A 552 19.16 -7.48 32.98
C SER A 552 19.06 -8.37 34.23
N ASN A 553 19.33 -7.79 35.42
CA ASN A 553 19.26 -8.45 36.72
C ASN A 553 17.89 -8.26 37.42
N ALA A 554 16.95 -7.56 36.78
CA ALA A 554 15.67 -7.13 37.34
C ALA A 554 15.76 -6.26 38.61
N GLU A 555 16.89 -5.60 38.86
CA GLU A 555 17.06 -4.62 39.94
C GLU A 555 16.36 -3.28 39.62
N MET A 556 16.16 -3.00 38.34
CA MET A 556 15.43 -1.86 37.79
C MET A 556 14.26 -2.34 36.93
N THR A 557 13.21 -1.53 36.85
CA THR A 557 12.14 -1.68 35.85
C THR A 557 12.43 -0.84 34.60
N GLU A 558 11.87 -1.25 33.45
CA GLU A 558 11.96 -0.47 32.19
C GLU A 558 11.44 0.97 32.38
N LEU A 559 10.45 1.17 33.25
CA LEU A 559 9.93 2.50 33.57
C LEU A 559 10.96 3.36 34.31
N GLN A 560 11.74 2.80 35.25
CA GLN A 560 12.81 3.52 35.95
C GLN A 560 13.97 3.85 35.01
N VAL A 561 14.31 2.95 34.07
CA VAL A 561 15.30 3.22 33.02
C VAL A 561 14.82 4.34 32.09
N ALA A 562 13.56 4.28 31.64
CA ALA A 562 12.95 5.30 30.79
C ALA A 562 12.87 6.67 31.48
N ASP A 563 12.47 6.72 32.76
CA ASP A 563 12.46 7.95 33.58
C ASP A 563 13.88 8.51 33.80
N GLY A 564 14.88 7.63 33.94
CA GLY A 564 16.30 8.00 34.01
C GLY A 564 16.79 8.70 32.74
N TRP A 565 16.48 8.16 31.56
CA TRP A 565 16.82 8.82 30.29
C TRP A 565 16.00 10.09 30.04
N PHE A 566 14.71 10.11 30.39
CA PHE A 566 13.85 11.28 30.22
C PHE A 566 14.35 12.49 31.05
N LYS A 567 14.89 12.25 32.25
CA LYS A 567 15.57 13.26 33.09
C LYS A 567 16.72 13.97 32.36
N ILE A 568 17.43 13.27 31.48
CA ILE A 568 18.51 13.85 30.65
C ILE A 568 17.92 14.68 29.50
N ILE A 569 16.88 14.16 28.83
CA ILE A 569 16.18 14.86 27.73
C ILE A 569 15.59 16.21 28.20
N ASP A 570 15.01 16.22 29.39
CA ASP A 570 14.42 17.40 30.01
C ASP A 570 15.49 18.45 30.37
N SER A 571 16.68 18.00 30.81
CA SER A 571 17.77 18.87 31.29
C SER A 571 18.80 19.30 30.23
N SER A 572 18.84 18.67 29.06
CA SER A 572 19.74 19.07 27.97
C SER A 572 19.25 20.37 27.29
N GLU A 573 20.15 21.08 26.61
CA GLU A 573 19.82 22.17 25.67
C GLU A 573 20.12 21.78 24.20
N SER A 574 20.73 20.61 23.96
CA SER A 574 21.08 20.15 22.61
C SER A 574 19.91 19.41 21.97
N SER A 575 19.34 19.97 20.91
CA SER A 575 18.30 19.29 20.11
C SER A 575 18.78 17.95 19.53
N PHE A 576 20.08 17.83 19.22
CA PHE A 576 20.72 16.59 18.80
C PHE A 576 20.71 15.54 19.93
N GLU A 577 21.23 15.90 21.12
CA GLU A 577 21.25 15.01 22.28
C GLU A 577 19.84 14.55 22.66
N LYS A 578 18.85 15.47 22.67
CA LYS A 578 17.44 15.15 22.90
C LYS A 578 16.86 14.17 21.88
N ARG A 579 17.15 14.33 20.59
CA ARG A 579 16.64 13.46 19.52
C ARG A 579 17.16 12.03 19.66
N SER A 580 18.47 11.84 19.84
CA SER A 580 19.07 10.51 20.00
C SER A 580 18.64 9.83 21.30
N LEU A 581 18.59 10.57 22.42
CA LEU A 581 18.06 10.07 23.70
C LEU A 581 16.57 9.68 23.60
N ALA A 582 15.75 10.47 22.91
CA ALA A 582 14.31 10.21 22.76
C ALA A 582 14.05 8.90 21.99
N ASN A 583 14.82 8.63 20.94
CA ASN A 583 14.72 7.40 20.17
C ASN A 583 15.02 6.15 21.02
N HIS A 584 16.02 6.22 21.91
CA HIS A 584 16.35 5.16 22.86
C HIS A 584 15.28 5.00 23.94
N ALA A 585 14.98 6.06 24.69
CA ALA A 585 14.05 6.06 25.83
C ALA A 585 12.62 5.64 25.44
N LYS A 586 12.18 5.94 24.21
CA LYS A 586 10.88 5.56 23.66
C LYS A 586 10.62 4.05 23.70
N SER A 587 11.64 3.24 23.42
CA SER A 587 11.53 1.77 23.43
C SER A 587 11.15 1.22 24.82
N PHE A 588 11.83 1.71 25.86
CA PHE A 588 11.54 1.35 27.25
C PHE A 588 10.17 1.85 27.69
N TYR A 589 9.77 3.07 27.32
CA TYR A 589 8.42 3.56 27.59
C TYR A 589 7.34 2.71 26.91
N GLN A 590 7.55 2.28 25.65
CA GLN A 590 6.62 1.40 24.95
C GLN A 590 6.49 0.03 25.63
N SER A 591 7.61 -0.57 26.08
CA SER A 591 7.59 -1.85 26.79
C SER A 591 6.96 -1.74 28.19
N ALA A 592 7.31 -0.68 28.95
CA ALA A 592 6.76 -0.38 30.26
C ALA A 592 5.24 -0.13 30.20
N ARG A 593 4.74 0.53 29.14
CA ARG A 593 3.31 0.78 28.90
C ARG A 593 2.48 -0.50 28.91
N LEU A 594 3.01 -1.59 28.37
CA LEU A 594 2.33 -2.89 28.28
C LEU A 594 2.26 -3.63 29.62
N LYS A 595 2.99 -3.17 30.65
CA LYS A 595 3.17 -3.83 31.95
C LYS A 595 2.70 -2.97 33.12
N THR A 596 2.23 -1.76 32.84
CA THR A 596 1.88 -0.73 33.83
C THR A 596 0.37 -0.46 33.78
N ALA A 597 -0.22 -0.11 34.92
CA ALA A 597 -1.65 0.21 35.04
C ALA A 597 -1.88 1.52 35.82
N GLY A 598 -3.07 2.11 35.69
CA GLY A 598 -3.46 3.30 36.45
C GLY A 598 -2.76 4.59 35.99
N LEU A 599 -2.45 5.47 36.95
CA LEU A 599 -1.97 6.84 36.67
C LEU A 599 -0.62 6.87 35.93
N GLU A 600 0.26 5.91 36.20
CA GLU A 600 1.56 5.81 35.52
C GLU A 600 1.41 5.58 34.01
N VAL A 601 0.34 4.93 33.52
CA VAL A 601 0.08 4.81 32.07
C VAL A 601 -0.15 6.17 31.42
N ARG A 602 -0.87 7.08 32.08
CA ARG A 602 -1.05 8.46 31.58
C ARG A 602 0.27 9.25 31.57
N LYS A 603 1.14 9.03 32.56
CA LYS A 603 2.49 9.61 32.63
C LYS A 603 3.41 9.06 31.52
N ILE A 604 3.30 7.78 31.21
CA ILE A 604 3.99 7.14 30.07
C ILE A 604 3.45 7.71 28.74
N ASP A 605 2.13 7.79 28.55
CA ASP A 605 1.50 8.33 27.35
C ASP A 605 1.91 9.79 27.09
N GLN A 606 1.86 10.65 28.11
CA GLN A 606 2.27 12.05 27.99
C GLN A 606 3.75 12.18 27.58
N ARG A 607 4.63 11.35 28.13
CA ARG A 607 6.04 11.35 27.74
C ARG A 607 6.27 10.77 26.34
N LEU A 608 5.52 9.74 25.94
CA LEU A 608 5.59 9.22 24.58
C LEU A 608 5.20 10.26 23.53
N ILE A 609 4.26 11.19 23.83
CA ILE A 609 3.98 12.35 22.97
C ILE A 609 5.23 13.24 22.83
N VAL A 610 5.87 13.62 23.94
CA VAL A 610 7.10 14.43 23.93
C VAL A 610 8.24 13.73 23.17
N LEU A 611 8.47 12.44 23.42
CA LEU A 611 9.52 11.67 22.74
C LEU A 611 9.23 11.45 21.26
N ASN A 612 7.96 11.34 20.84
CA ASN A 612 7.59 11.31 19.44
C ASN A 612 7.92 12.63 18.74
N ALA A 613 7.58 13.77 19.36
CA ALA A 613 7.90 15.10 18.80
C ALA A 613 9.43 15.33 18.68
N LEU A 614 10.22 14.88 19.65
CA LEU A 614 11.68 14.99 19.63
C LEU A 614 12.36 14.01 18.66
N GLY A 615 11.83 12.79 18.53
CA GLY A 615 12.40 11.72 17.71
C GLY A 615 12.05 11.79 16.22
N THR A 616 11.04 12.57 15.81
CA THR A 616 10.70 12.74 14.39
C THR A 616 11.63 13.74 13.68
N PRO A 617 12.19 13.41 12.49
CA PRO A 617 12.94 14.35 11.65
C PRO A 617 11.98 15.34 10.97
N GLY A 618 11.54 16.33 11.74
CA GLY A 618 10.73 17.47 11.27
C GLY A 618 9.31 17.16 10.80
N PRO A 619 8.59 18.18 10.30
CA PRO A 619 7.15 18.11 9.98
C PRO A 619 6.81 17.24 8.75
N LEU A 620 7.81 16.70 8.05
CA LEU A 620 7.59 15.79 6.93
C LEU A 620 7.39 14.32 7.34
N SER A 621 7.67 13.93 8.59
CA SER A 621 7.29 12.61 9.12
C SER A 621 5.79 12.35 8.96
N ALA A 622 4.94 13.29 9.38
CA ALA A 622 3.49 13.24 9.18
C ALA A 622 3.09 13.25 7.70
N ALA A 623 3.84 13.95 6.83
CA ALA A 623 3.58 13.96 5.39
C ALA A 623 3.91 12.62 4.72
N ARG A 624 5.00 11.97 5.15
CA ARG A 624 5.42 10.63 4.71
C ARG A 624 4.43 9.57 5.18
N ILE A 625 4.03 9.57 6.45
CA ILE A 625 2.97 8.70 6.99
C ILE A 625 1.67 8.91 6.19
N ARG A 626 1.26 10.15 5.92
CA ARG A 626 0.09 10.47 5.07
C ARG A 626 0.27 10.04 3.61
N ALA A 627 1.49 9.86 3.10
CA ALA A 627 1.76 9.34 1.76
C ALA A 627 1.70 7.81 1.72
N GLU A 628 2.38 7.14 2.66
CA GLU A 628 2.35 5.69 2.85
C GLU A 628 0.92 5.20 3.15
N GLN A 629 0.14 5.92 3.97
CA GLN A 629 -1.29 5.68 4.18
C GLN A 629 -2.13 5.88 2.91
N ARG A 630 -1.81 6.86 2.05
CA ARG A 630 -2.51 7.07 0.77
C ARG A 630 -2.19 5.97 -0.23
N GLU A 631 -0.96 5.46 -0.23
CA GLU A 631 -0.56 4.33 -1.07
C GLU A 631 -1.18 3.03 -0.57
N ALA A 632 -1.15 2.77 0.74
CA ALA A 632 -1.87 1.65 1.36
C ALA A 632 -3.37 1.71 1.09
N ALA A 633 -4.01 2.89 1.16
CA ALA A 633 -5.41 3.08 0.81
C ALA A 633 -5.66 2.92 -0.70
N ALA A 634 -4.74 3.34 -1.57
CA ALA A 634 -4.83 3.14 -3.01
C ALA A 634 -4.70 1.65 -3.39
N LYS A 635 -3.78 0.92 -2.73
CA LYS A 635 -3.59 -0.52 -2.85
C LYS A 635 -4.80 -1.28 -2.32
N ALA A 636 -5.27 -1.00 -1.10
CA ALA A 636 -6.49 -1.59 -0.55
C ALA A 636 -7.73 -1.32 -1.42
N LYS A 637 -7.82 -0.14 -2.05
CA LYS A 637 -8.88 0.21 -3.02
C LYS A 637 -8.72 -0.51 -4.36
N LEU A 638 -7.49 -0.78 -4.80
CA LEU A 638 -7.21 -1.62 -5.96
C LEU A 638 -7.54 -3.09 -5.67
N ASP A 639 -7.18 -3.61 -4.50
CA ASP A 639 -7.46 -4.99 -4.08
C ASP A 639 -8.95 -5.22 -3.80
N ALA A 640 -9.66 -4.21 -3.26
CA ALA A 640 -11.12 -4.20 -3.18
C ALA A 640 -11.76 -4.16 -4.58
N LYS A 641 -11.23 -3.35 -5.51
CA LYS A 641 -11.69 -3.33 -6.91
C LYS A 641 -11.42 -4.66 -7.63
N ASN A 642 -10.29 -5.30 -7.37
CA ASN A 642 -9.92 -6.58 -7.97
C ASN A 642 -10.81 -7.72 -7.43
N ARG A 643 -11.08 -7.76 -6.12
CA ARG A 643 -12.10 -8.65 -5.53
C ARG A 643 -13.50 -8.38 -6.09
N ALA A 644 -13.91 -7.12 -6.20
CA ALA A 644 -15.18 -6.71 -6.80
C ALA A 644 -15.26 -6.93 -8.33
N LEU A 645 -14.14 -7.23 -9.00
CA LEU A 645 -14.10 -7.66 -10.40
C LEU A 645 -14.17 -9.19 -10.51
N ALA A 646 -13.47 -9.91 -9.64
CA ALA A 646 -13.55 -11.37 -9.55
C ALA A 646 -14.95 -11.88 -9.14
N ALA A 647 -15.66 -11.11 -8.30
CA ALA A 647 -17.02 -11.41 -7.87
C ALA A 647 -18.13 -11.07 -8.92
N GLN A 648 -17.78 -10.62 -10.13
CA GLN A 648 -18.79 -10.32 -11.16
C GLN A 648 -19.22 -11.59 -11.90
N PRO A 649 -20.50 -11.73 -12.30
CA PRO A 649 -20.93 -12.91 -13.03
C PRO A 649 -20.43 -12.90 -14.46
N LYS A 650 -19.89 -14.03 -14.89
CA LYS A 650 -19.22 -14.20 -16.17
C LYS A 650 -19.88 -15.32 -16.97
N VAL A 651 -20.10 -15.08 -18.26
CA VAL A 651 -20.53 -16.13 -19.19
C VAL A 651 -19.33 -17.03 -19.51
N ILE A 652 -19.44 -18.32 -19.22
CA ILE A 652 -18.40 -19.32 -19.51
C ILE A 652 -18.54 -19.82 -20.95
N GLN A 653 -19.74 -20.26 -21.33
CA GLN A 653 -20.06 -20.75 -22.67
C GLN A 653 -21.57 -20.65 -22.95
N THR A 654 -21.97 -20.86 -24.20
CA THR A 654 -23.38 -20.91 -24.61
C THR A 654 -23.61 -22.13 -25.49
N ARG A 655 -24.78 -22.78 -25.41
CA ARG A 655 -25.11 -23.98 -26.20
C ARG A 655 -26.55 -23.95 -26.73
N THR A 656 -26.75 -24.64 -27.83
CA THR A 656 -28.05 -24.86 -28.47
C THR A 656 -28.24 -26.36 -28.72
N TYR A 657 -29.49 -26.82 -28.62
CA TYR A 657 -29.91 -28.18 -28.91
C TYR A 657 -31.29 -28.11 -29.57
N ASP A 658 -31.48 -28.82 -30.66
CA ASP A 658 -32.77 -28.96 -31.35
C ASP A 658 -32.90 -30.36 -31.97
N SER A 659 -34.13 -30.77 -32.28
CA SER A 659 -34.43 -32.11 -32.76
C SER A 659 -33.97 -32.29 -34.22
N THR A 660 -32.92 -33.08 -34.42
CA THR A 660 -32.24 -33.33 -35.72
C THR A 660 -33.11 -33.86 -36.87
N ALA A 661 -34.36 -34.27 -36.60
CA ALA A 661 -35.32 -34.79 -37.57
C ALA A 661 -36.54 -33.85 -37.79
N SER A 662 -36.52 -32.62 -37.28
CA SER A 662 -37.64 -31.67 -37.35
C SER A 662 -37.23 -30.34 -38.00
N THR A 663 -38.13 -29.35 -37.95
CA THR A 663 -37.83 -27.94 -38.29
C THR A 663 -37.79 -27.04 -37.05
N ASP A 664 -37.57 -27.64 -35.88
CA ASP A 664 -37.32 -26.91 -34.64
C ASP A 664 -35.99 -26.13 -34.72
N PHE A 665 -35.80 -25.16 -33.84
CA PHE A 665 -34.56 -24.39 -33.81
C PHE A 665 -34.26 -23.83 -32.42
N ALA A 666 -32.98 -23.80 -32.07
CA ALA A 666 -32.42 -23.03 -30.97
C ALA A 666 -31.37 -22.03 -31.49
N ARG A 667 -31.40 -20.79 -30.98
CA ARG A 667 -30.49 -19.69 -31.38
C ARG A 667 -30.14 -18.82 -30.18
N ILE A 668 -28.92 -18.29 -30.16
CA ILE A 668 -28.44 -17.35 -29.14
C ILE A 668 -27.80 -16.15 -29.86
N ARG A 669 -28.11 -14.93 -29.41
CA ARG A 669 -27.50 -13.68 -29.87
C ARG A 669 -27.22 -12.79 -28.66
N GLY A 670 -25.96 -12.73 -28.24
CA GLY A 670 -25.58 -12.08 -26.99
C GLY A 670 -26.34 -12.72 -25.82
N ASN A 671 -27.13 -11.91 -25.11
CA ASN A 671 -27.98 -12.34 -24.00
C ASN A 671 -29.42 -12.71 -24.41
N THR A 672 -29.76 -12.72 -25.71
CA THR A 672 -31.08 -13.16 -26.19
C THR A 672 -31.05 -14.60 -26.66
N LEU A 673 -31.78 -15.45 -25.94
CA LEU A 673 -32.02 -16.86 -26.25
C LEU A 673 -33.35 -16.97 -27.00
N VAL A 674 -33.39 -17.80 -28.05
CA VAL A 674 -34.59 -18.06 -28.84
C VAL A 674 -34.70 -19.56 -29.07
N VAL A 675 -35.85 -20.14 -28.73
CA VAL A 675 -36.20 -21.52 -29.08
C VAL A 675 -37.54 -21.56 -29.80
N GLY A 676 -37.72 -22.48 -30.73
CA GLY A 676 -38.99 -22.63 -31.44
C GLY A 676 -39.23 -24.04 -31.95
N MET A 677 -40.53 -24.38 -32.02
CA MET A 677 -41.02 -25.59 -32.67
C MET A 677 -41.26 -25.30 -34.15
N GLY A 678 -40.92 -26.28 -35.00
CA GLY A 678 -41.04 -26.19 -36.44
C GLY A 678 -42.46 -26.28 -36.98
N ASN A 679 -42.54 -26.54 -38.28
CA ASN A 679 -43.79 -26.70 -39.03
C ASN A 679 -44.23 -28.19 -39.14
N THR A 680 -43.83 -29.03 -38.18
CA THR A 680 -44.19 -30.46 -38.11
C THR A 680 -45.65 -30.60 -37.69
N SER A 681 -46.49 -31.26 -38.51
CA SER A 681 -47.96 -31.26 -38.34
C SER A 681 -48.48 -31.86 -37.02
N SER A 682 -47.67 -32.69 -36.36
CA SER A 682 -47.93 -33.24 -35.02
C SER A 682 -47.69 -32.24 -33.88
N GLY A 683 -46.97 -31.14 -34.13
CA GLY A 683 -46.48 -30.25 -33.08
C GLY A 683 -45.46 -30.88 -32.13
N THR A 684 -44.93 -32.07 -32.48
CA THR A 684 -43.91 -32.79 -31.71
C THR A 684 -42.52 -32.34 -32.13
N GLY A 685 -41.66 -32.09 -31.15
CA GLY A 685 -40.37 -31.45 -31.35
C GLY A 685 -39.74 -31.04 -30.02
N GLU A 686 -38.49 -30.59 -30.06
CA GLU A 686 -37.71 -30.20 -28.88
C GLU A 686 -36.62 -29.21 -29.28
N ALA A 687 -36.50 -28.11 -28.52
CA ALA A 687 -35.47 -27.09 -28.68
C ALA A 687 -35.08 -26.49 -27.32
N ALA A 688 -33.78 -26.27 -27.12
CA ALA A 688 -33.20 -25.70 -25.92
C ALA A 688 -32.03 -24.76 -26.27
N ALA A 689 -31.99 -23.59 -25.65
CA ALA A 689 -30.88 -22.65 -25.73
C ALA A 689 -30.40 -22.37 -24.31
N GLY A 690 -29.09 -22.41 -24.05
CA GLY A 690 -28.52 -22.26 -22.72
C GLY A 690 -27.30 -21.35 -22.66
N ILE A 691 -27.13 -20.70 -21.53
CA ILE A 691 -25.93 -19.96 -21.14
C ILE A 691 -25.39 -20.58 -19.85
N GLU A 692 -24.09 -20.82 -19.80
CA GLU A 692 -23.36 -21.21 -18.59
C GLU A 692 -22.76 -19.96 -17.93
N PHE A 693 -23.03 -19.80 -16.64
CA PHE A 693 -22.59 -18.68 -15.83
C PHE A 693 -21.62 -19.13 -14.73
N GLU A 694 -20.69 -18.24 -14.38
CA GLU A 694 -19.81 -18.24 -13.21
C GLU A 694 -20.28 -17.09 -12.29
N ASN A 695 -20.19 -17.24 -10.96
CA ASN A 695 -20.48 -16.20 -9.96
C ASN A 695 -21.82 -15.46 -10.13
N VAL A 696 -22.88 -16.16 -10.57
CA VAL A 696 -24.24 -15.59 -10.67
C VAL A 696 -25.05 -15.87 -9.41
N GLY A 697 -25.90 -14.92 -9.00
CA GLY A 697 -26.93 -15.13 -7.97
C GLY A 697 -28.34 -14.99 -8.54
N THR A 698 -28.58 -13.94 -9.33
CA THR A 698 -29.93 -13.62 -9.84
C THR A 698 -29.94 -13.54 -11.36
N ILE A 699 -30.96 -14.13 -12.00
CA ILE A 699 -31.22 -14.01 -13.44
C ILE A 699 -32.59 -13.35 -13.66
N SER A 700 -32.59 -12.14 -14.22
CA SER A 700 -33.78 -11.49 -14.74
C SER A 700 -34.01 -11.93 -16.19
N VAL A 701 -35.22 -12.38 -16.51
CA VAL A 701 -35.62 -12.80 -17.86
C VAL A 701 -36.71 -11.86 -18.34
N GLN A 702 -36.53 -11.22 -19.50
CA GLN A 702 -37.61 -10.52 -20.21
C GLN A 702 -37.85 -11.21 -21.55
N GLY A 703 -39.08 -11.63 -21.81
CA GLY A 703 -39.40 -12.44 -22.97
C GLY A 703 -40.83 -12.30 -23.48
N ALA A 704 -41.04 -12.82 -24.68
CA ALA A 704 -42.35 -12.91 -25.30
C ALA A 704 -42.48 -14.26 -26.02
N PRO A 705 -43.54 -15.04 -25.75
CA PRO A 705 -43.95 -16.12 -26.64
C PRO A 705 -44.57 -15.54 -27.93
N SER A 706 -44.49 -16.27 -29.05
CA SER A 706 -45.13 -15.85 -30.30
C SER A 706 -46.67 -15.88 -30.25
N HIS A 707 -47.26 -16.46 -29.20
CA HIS A 707 -48.70 -16.58 -28.99
C HIS A 707 -49.04 -16.33 -27.52
N ALA A 708 -50.08 -15.54 -27.24
CA ALA A 708 -50.46 -15.13 -25.88
C ALA A 708 -50.80 -16.30 -24.94
N THR A 709 -51.40 -17.38 -25.47
CA THR A 709 -51.58 -18.65 -24.76
C THR A 709 -50.61 -19.68 -25.30
N MET A 710 -49.57 -20.00 -24.52
CA MET A 710 -48.67 -21.13 -24.78
C MET A 710 -49.34 -22.44 -24.35
N VAL A 711 -50.39 -22.80 -25.10
CA VAL A 711 -51.25 -23.96 -24.84
C VAL A 711 -50.42 -25.23 -24.94
N SER A 712 -50.23 -25.84 -23.78
CA SER A 712 -49.66 -27.18 -23.64
C SER A 712 -50.73 -28.19 -24.06
N SER A 713 -50.62 -28.77 -25.26
CA SER A 713 -51.65 -29.65 -25.83
C SER A 713 -51.60 -31.10 -25.30
N SER A 714 -50.59 -31.45 -24.49
CA SER A 714 -50.41 -32.81 -23.96
C SER A 714 -49.76 -32.81 -22.57
N ALA A 715 -49.67 -33.99 -21.94
CA ALA A 715 -48.87 -34.21 -20.72
C ALA A 715 -47.36 -34.39 -20.99
N THR A 716 -46.94 -34.37 -22.27
CA THR A 716 -45.52 -34.49 -22.68
C THR A 716 -44.91 -33.13 -23.07
N SER A 717 -45.74 -32.15 -23.36
CA SER A 717 -45.39 -30.75 -23.64
C SER A 717 -44.70 -30.10 -22.45
N LYS A 718 -43.71 -29.24 -22.71
CA LYS A 718 -42.90 -28.55 -21.69
C LYS A 718 -42.51 -27.17 -22.20
N ILE A 719 -42.69 -26.14 -21.38
CA ILE A 719 -42.29 -24.77 -21.69
C ILE A 719 -41.83 -24.13 -20.38
N GLY A 720 -40.55 -23.82 -20.29
CA GLY A 720 -39.94 -23.47 -19.01
C GLY A 720 -38.45 -23.12 -19.09
N PHE A 721 -37.85 -22.98 -17.92
CA PHE A 721 -36.41 -22.87 -17.75
C PHE A 721 -35.86 -24.15 -17.11
N VAL A 722 -34.75 -24.67 -17.62
CA VAL A 722 -33.94 -25.71 -16.98
C VAL A 722 -32.72 -25.04 -16.36
N ILE A 723 -32.50 -25.27 -15.07
CA ILE A 723 -31.32 -24.78 -14.35
C ILE A 723 -30.52 -25.98 -13.85
N ASP A 724 -29.21 -26.03 -14.14
CA ASP A 724 -28.30 -27.04 -13.62
C ASP A 724 -27.24 -26.38 -12.73
N TYR A 725 -27.19 -26.77 -11.46
CA TYR A 725 -26.30 -26.21 -10.44
C TYR A 725 -24.97 -26.97 -10.36
N HIS A 726 -23.86 -26.25 -10.28
CA HIS A 726 -22.52 -26.80 -10.17
C HIS A 726 -22.04 -26.92 -8.71
N THR A 727 -21.44 -28.07 -8.46
CA THR A 727 -20.95 -28.76 -7.26
C THR A 727 -19.44 -28.88 -7.03
N GLY A 728 -18.63 -27.83 -7.04
CA GLY A 728 -17.17 -27.93 -6.92
C GLY A 728 -16.46 -28.47 -8.18
N SER A 729 -16.78 -29.69 -8.61
CA SER A 729 -16.17 -30.32 -9.81
C SER A 729 -17.17 -30.91 -10.82
N SER A 730 -18.48 -30.83 -10.58
CA SER A 730 -19.50 -31.36 -11.49
C SER A 730 -20.88 -30.73 -11.28
N TYR A 731 -21.79 -30.86 -12.25
CA TYR A 731 -23.19 -30.51 -12.08
C TYR A 731 -23.95 -31.59 -11.31
N THR A 732 -24.59 -31.22 -10.19
CA THR A 732 -25.16 -32.19 -9.24
C THR A 732 -26.68 -32.12 -9.09
N LYS A 733 -27.32 -30.97 -9.38
CA LYS A 733 -28.77 -30.77 -9.25
C LYS A 733 -29.36 -30.09 -10.49
N ARG A 734 -30.49 -30.59 -10.99
CA ARG A 734 -31.29 -30.00 -12.09
C ARG A 734 -32.69 -29.61 -11.60
N VAL A 735 -33.11 -28.40 -11.95
CA VAL A 735 -34.41 -27.84 -11.60
C VAL A 735 -35.16 -27.44 -12.88
N PHE A 736 -36.45 -27.73 -12.97
CA PHE A 736 -37.31 -27.26 -14.07
C PHE A 736 -38.39 -26.30 -13.57
N LEU A 737 -38.30 -25.05 -14.02
CA LEU A 737 -39.25 -23.98 -13.73
C LEU A 737 -40.26 -23.89 -14.88
N ASN A 738 -41.45 -24.47 -14.67
CA ASN A 738 -42.50 -24.57 -15.68
C ASN A 738 -43.37 -23.30 -15.71
N PHE A 739 -43.70 -22.79 -16.89
CA PHE A 739 -44.79 -21.81 -17.07
C PHE A 739 -45.76 -22.20 -18.21
N GLY A 740 -45.67 -23.45 -18.70
CA GLY A 740 -46.69 -24.05 -19.56
C GLY A 740 -47.95 -24.43 -18.77
N THR A 741 -49.12 -24.42 -19.43
CA THR A 741 -50.43 -24.58 -18.77
C THR A 741 -50.70 -25.95 -18.12
N ASN A 742 -49.82 -26.94 -18.30
CA ASN A 742 -49.97 -28.29 -17.77
C ASN A 742 -48.74 -28.68 -16.94
N THR A 743 -48.93 -29.58 -15.97
CA THR A 743 -47.83 -30.24 -15.26
C THR A 743 -47.22 -31.35 -16.13
N PRO A 744 -45.92 -31.28 -16.50
CA PRO A 744 -45.30 -32.33 -17.31
C PRO A 744 -44.92 -33.54 -16.44
N ASN A 745 -45.41 -34.72 -16.79
CA ASN A 745 -45.23 -35.94 -15.97
C ASN A 745 -44.04 -36.80 -16.40
N TYR A 746 -43.50 -36.60 -17.61
CA TYR A 746 -42.40 -37.39 -18.17
C TYR A 746 -41.30 -36.47 -18.70
N PHE A 747 -40.03 -36.74 -18.34
CA PHE A 747 -38.86 -35.98 -18.79
C PHE A 747 -37.81 -36.89 -19.43
N TYR A 748 -37.09 -36.34 -20.41
CA TYR A 748 -35.87 -36.91 -20.99
C TYR A 748 -34.64 -36.24 -20.33
N PRO A 749 -33.42 -36.80 -20.45
CA PRO A 749 -32.17 -36.21 -19.92
C PRO A 749 -31.70 -34.91 -20.62
N ASN A 750 -32.61 -34.18 -21.26
CA ASN A 750 -32.32 -33.01 -22.07
C ASN A 750 -32.54 -31.68 -21.31
N PRO A 751 -31.80 -30.61 -21.65
CA PRO A 751 -30.73 -30.57 -22.66
C PRO A 751 -29.47 -31.35 -22.21
N PRO A 752 -28.64 -31.81 -23.17
CA PRO A 752 -27.50 -32.71 -22.92
C PRO A 752 -26.24 -32.00 -22.38
N TRP A 753 -26.43 -30.97 -21.55
CA TRP A 753 -25.39 -30.28 -20.80
C TRP A 753 -25.83 -30.16 -19.33
N GLY A 754 -25.05 -29.48 -18.48
CA GLY A 754 -25.30 -29.46 -17.04
C GLY A 754 -25.19 -30.87 -16.44
N THR A 755 -26.22 -31.31 -15.71
CA THR A 755 -26.30 -32.68 -15.16
C THR A 755 -26.49 -33.77 -16.22
N GLY A 756 -27.09 -33.45 -17.37
CA GLY A 756 -27.55 -34.43 -18.35
C GLY A 756 -28.59 -35.43 -17.81
N LYS A 757 -29.42 -35.02 -16.84
CA LYS A 757 -30.43 -35.88 -16.17
C LYS A 757 -31.85 -35.34 -16.36
N THR A 758 -32.85 -36.09 -15.89
CA THR A 758 -34.19 -35.52 -15.64
C THR A 758 -34.14 -34.55 -14.45
N PRO A 759 -35.02 -33.54 -14.36
CA PRO A 759 -35.05 -32.63 -13.21
C PRO A 759 -35.34 -33.35 -11.90
N ASP A 760 -34.51 -33.05 -10.89
CA ASP A 760 -34.67 -33.48 -9.50
C ASP A 760 -35.85 -32.73 -8.87
N ASP A 761 -35.82 -31.38 -8.94
CA ASP A 761 -36.90 -30.50 -8.49
C ASP A 761 -37.67 -29.87 -9.67
N ARG A 762 -38.93 -29.51 -9.40
CA ARG A 762 -39.84 -28.88 -10.37
C ARG A 762 -40.68 -27.83 -9.65
N ASP A 763 -40.80 -26.65 -10.23
CA ASP A 763 -41.59 -25.54 -9.69
C ASP A 763 -42.44 -24.89 -10.79
N PHE A 764 -43.43 -24.09 -10.41
CA PHE A 764 -44.38 -23.44 -11.32
C PHE A 764 -44.29 -21.92 -11.25
N LEU A 765 -43.80 -21.31 -12.32
CA LEU A 765 -43.75 -19.86 -12.47
C LEU A 765 -45.09 -19.34 -13.05
N PRO A 766 -45.67 -18.25 -12.51
CA PRO A 766 -46.87 -17.64 -13.07
C PRO A 766 -46.59 -17.11 -14.48
N VAL A 767 -47.58 -17.20 -15.39
CA VAL A 767 -47.41 -16.78 -16.79
C VAL A 767 -47.13 -15.27 -16.85
N SER A 768 -45.91 -14.89 -17.23
CA SER A 768 -45.42 -13.51 -17.22
C SER A 768 -44.45 -13.25 -18.37
N PRO A 769 -44.42 -12.04 -18.97
CA PRO A 769 -43.38 -11.61 -19.89
C PRO A 769 -42.06 -11.25 -19.19
N ARG A 770 -42.03 -11.26 -17.84
CA ARG A 770 -40.85 -10.95 -17.01
C ARG A 770 -40.74 -11.87 -15.80
N TYR A 771 -39.53 -12.33 -15.53
CA TYR A 771 -39.15 -13.06 -14.32
C TYR A 771 -37.91 -12.42 -13.71
N THR A 772 -37.79 -12.48 -12.38
CA THR A 772 -36.52 -12.32 -11.67
C THR A 772 -36.36 -13.56 -10.84
N LEU A 773 -35.33 -14.36 -11.15
CA LEU A 773 -35.08 -15.66 -10.57
C LEU A 773 -33.89 -15.52 -9.64
N ASP A 774 -34.14 -15.53 -8.34
CA ASP A 774 -33.10 -15.77 -7.34
C ASP A 774 -32.76 -17.26 -7.40
N LEU A 775 -31.52 -17.58 -7.80
CA LEU A 775 -31.11 -18.96 -8.02
C LEU A 775 -30.83 -19.69 -6.69
N GLU A 776 -30.59 -18.97 -5.59
CA GLU A 776 -30.34 -19.59 -4.29
C GLU A 776 -31.59 -20.32 -3.77
N GLN A 777 -32.80 -19.85 -4.16
CA GLN A 777 -34.09 -20.47 -3.82
C GLN A 777 -34.16 -21.98 -4.15
N TRP A 778 -33.52 -22.44 -5.23
CA TRP A 778 -33.55 -23.85 -5.64
C TRP A 778 -32.16 -24.52 -5.64
N ALA A 779 -31.14 -23.84 -5.15
CA ALA A 779 -29.77 -24.34 -5.17
C ALA A 779 -29.54 -25.52 -4.19
N PRO A 780 -28.53 -26.37 -4.43
CA PRO A 780 -27.91 -27.14 -3.36
C PRO A 780 -27.14 -26.23 -2.39
N GLY A 781 -27.10 -26.58 -1.10
CA GLY A 781 -26.43 -25.76 -0.07
C GLY A 781 -24.91 -25.58 -0.24
N ASN A 782 -24.28 -26.36 -1.12
CA ASN A 782 -22.87 -26.25 -1.51
C ASN A 782 -22.70 -25.71 -2.95
N TRP A 783 -23.66 -24.90 -3.44
CA TRP A 783 -23.59 -24.29 -4.76
C TRP A 783 -22.48 -23.24 -4.86
N ASP A 784 -21.55 -23.45 -5.80
CA ASP A 784 -20.37 -22.62 -6.04
C ASP A 784 -20.62 -21.36 -6.92
N GLY A 785 -21.89 -21.01 -7.19
CA GLY A 785 -22.25 -19.85 -8.00
C GLY A 785 -22.16 -20.08 -9.52
N ARG A 786 -21.72 -21.28 -9.96
CA ARG A 786 -21.72 -21.67 -11.38
C ARG A 786 -22.98 -22.46 -11.72
N CYS A 787 -23.64 -22.14 -12.84
CA CYS A 787 -24.84 -22.86 -13.28
C CYS A 787 -25.00 -22.82 -14.81
N TRP A 788 -25.79 -23.75 -15.36
CA TRP A 788 -26.46 -23.51 -16.64
C TRP A 788 -27.84 -22.91 -16.38
N PHE A 789 -28.19 -21.87 -17.13
CA PHE A 789 -29.57 -21.43 -17.31
C PHE A 789 -29.98 -21.70 -18.75
N SER A 790 -31.04 -22.48 -18.96
CA SER A 790 -31.49 -22.90 -20.29
C SER A 790 -32.98 -22.62 -20.50
N VAL A 791 -33.31 -21.96 -21.61
CA VAL A 791 -34.68 -21.76 -22.10
C VAL A 791 -35.06 -23.00 -22.90
N TYR A 792 -36.17 -23.64 -22.56
CA TYR A 792 -36.49 -25.00 -23.03
C TYR A 792 -37.96 -25.11 -23.51
N MET A 793 -38.15 -25.76 -24.65
CA MET A 793 -39.45 -25.99 -25.27
C MET A 793 -39.53 -27.40 -25.87
N GLN A 794 -40.61 -28.14 -25.57
CA GLN A 794 -40.88 -29.46 -26.13
C GLN A 794 -42.37 -29.65 -26.43
N ASN A 795 -42.70 -30.34 -27.52
CA ASN A 795 -44.04 -30.73 -27.97
C ASN A 795 -45.09 -29.61 -27.83
N SER A 796 -44.73 -28.38 -28.21
CA SER A 796 -45.50 -27.16 -27.88
C SER A 796 -46.43 -26.70 -29.01
N GLY A 797 -46.55 -27.46 -30.09
CA GLY A 797 -47.36 -27.10 -31.26
C GLY A 797 -46.60 -26.30 -32.32
N MET A 798 -47.13 -26.30 -33.54
CA MET A 798 -46.49 -25.78 -34.75
C MET A 798 -46.14 -24.29 -34.68
N ASN A 799 -44.99 -23.92 -35.27
CA ASN A 799 -44.56 -22.54 -35.50
C ASN A 799 -44.57 -21.65 -34.24
N ARG A 800 -44.43 -22.25 -33.05
CA ARG A 800 -44.32 -21.54 -31.78
C ARG A 800 -42.87 -21.18 -31.51
N MET A 801 -42.67 -20.01 -30.93
CA MET A 801 -41.36 -19.51 -30.56
C MET A 801 -41.43 -18.85 -29.18
N LEU A 802 -40.36 -18.97 -28.41
CA LEU A 802 -40.12 -18.23 -27.18
C LEU A 802 -38.81 -17.46 -27.34
N THR A 803 -38.88 -16.14 -27.20
CA THR A 803 -37.70 -15.28 -27.08
C THR A 803 -37.55 -14.86 -25.62
N ALA A 804 -36.33 -15.00 -25.09
CA ALA A 804 -35.98 -14.66 -23.71
C ALA A 804 -34.63 -13.92 -23.70
N THR A 805 -34.67 -12.62 -23.42
CA THR A 805 -33.48 -11.81 -23.18
C THR A 805 -33.18 -11.84 -21.69
N VAL A 806 -31.98 -12.30 -21.31
CA VAL A 806 -31.57 -12.42 -19.91
C VAL A 806 -30.65 -11.28 -19.48
N ALA A 807 -30.75 -10.90 -18.22
CA ALA A 807 -29.77 -10.09 -17.52
C ALA A 807 -29.44 -10.81 -16.21
N TRP A 808 -28.22 -10.63 -15.71
CA TRP A 808 -27.71 -11.39 -14.58
C TRP A 808 -27.00 -10.47 -13.58
N GLN A 809 -27.04 -10.86 -12.31
CA GLN A 809 -26.42 -10.13 -11.20
C GLN A 809 -25.63 -11.11 -10.31
N PRO A 810 -24.58 -10.63 -9.62
CA PRO A 810 -23.88 -11.43 -8.63
C PRO A 810 -24.81 -11.80 -7.48
N ARG A 811 -24.37 -12.74 -6.65
CA ARG A 811 -25.04 -13.03 -5.39
C ARG A 811 -25.08 -11.80 -4.48
N SER A 812 -26.11 -11.74 -3.66
CA SER A 812 -26.23 -10.81 -2.54
C SER A 812 -25.10 -11.01 -1.53
N ASN A 813 -24.79 -12.28 -1.22
CA ASN A 813 -23.65 -12.69 -0.40
C ASN A 813 -22.57 -13.34 -1.29
N PRO A 814 -21.32 -12.86 -1.29
CA PRO A 814 -20.22 -13.60 -1.90
C PRO A 814 -20.02 -14.94 -1.17
N LEU A 815 -19.41 -15.92 -1.84
CA LEU A 815 -18.89 -17.09 -1.14
C LEU A 815 -17.75 -16.64 -0.22
N ASP A 816 -17.80 -17.07 1.04
CA ASP A 816 -16.66 -16.97 1.93
C ASP A 816 -15.51 -17.81 1.35
N SER A 817 -14.40 -17.15 1.04
CA SER A 817 -13.17 -17.79 0.58
C SER A 817 -12.33 -18.20 1.79
N GLU A 818 -12.22 -19.51 2.03
CA GLU A 818 -11.16 -20.10 2.87
C GLU A 818 -9.76 -19.81 2.31
#